data_AF-A0A3B6UAR0-F1
#
_entry.id   AF-A0A3B6UAR0-F1
#
_cell.length_a   1.000
_cell.length_b   1.000
_cell.length_c   1.000
_cell.angle_alpha   90.00
_cell.angle_beta   90.00
_cell.angle_gamma   90.00
#
_symmetry.space_group_name_H-M   'P 1'
#
loop_
_entity.id
_entity.type
_entity.pdbx_description
1 polymer ?
#
loop_
_entity_poly.entity_id
_entity_poly.type
_entity_poly.pdbx_seq_one_letter_code
_entity_poly.pdbx_strand_id
1 'polypeptide(L)'
;MVRKKRTGTGESSGEASGAPGQGSSQPAERAPPQQHQQHGGGRGWVPQQGGRGGGQYLGRGGQYQGQGGPAAHRPGGPPEYQQREYQGRGHPGGGPPEYQPRDYQGRGHPGGGPPEYQPRDPQGRGHPGGAPPEYQPRGPQGRGHPGGAPPEYQPRGPQGRGHPGGASPEYQPRGPQGRGHPGGGPPEYQPRDPQGRGHPGGGPPEYQQRDYQGRGGPRPRGGGMPQPSYGGHMGGRGGHNVPPGQSRTVPELHQAPDVQYQAPVVSPSASGAGSSSQPAAEVSSGQVEQQFQKLDISDQSSTSQAIQPAPASSKSVRFPLRPGMGKCGDRCVVKANHFFAELPDKDLHQYDVTITPEVTSRGVNRAVIAELVKLYRQSHMNGRLPAYDGRKSLYTAGPLPFTSRTFEIALQDEDEGLVGGQATPRRERQFRVVIKYAARADLHHLAMFLAGRQPDAPQEALQVLDIVLRELPTARYSPVSRSFYSPNLGRRQRLGDGLESWRGFYQSIRPTQMGLSLNIDMSSTAFIEPLPVIEFVAQLLCRDISVRPLTDSDRVKIKKALRGVKVEVTHRGNMRRKYRISGLTSQATRELSFPVDDRGTVKTVVQYFLETYGFNIQHTTLPCLQVGNQQRPNYLPMEVCKIVEGQRYSKRLNEKQITALLKVTCQRPQEREKDILQTVHHNAYYEDPYAQEFGIKIDEQLASVEARVLPPPRLKYHDSGREKDVLPRVGQWNMMNKKMVNGGRVSHWACINFSRNVQDNAAKVFCHELAIMCQISGMNFAPEPVLPVLSARPEHVERALKARYHDAMNASKPPGKELDLLIVILPDNNGDLKRICETELGLVSQCCLTKHVFKMSKQYLANVALKINVKVGGRNTVLVDALARRIRLVTDRPTIIFGADVTHPHPGEDSSPSIAAVVASQDWPEITKYAGLVSAQAHRQELIQDLFKVWQDPQRGTVTGGMIKELLISFKRATGQKPQRIIFYRDGVSEGQFYQVLLFELDAIRKACASLEPNYQPPVTFVVVQKRHHTRLFANNHNDQRTVDRSGNILPGTVVDSKICHPTEFDFYLCSHAGIQGTSRPAHYHVLWDENKFTADELQTLTNNLCYTYARCTRSVSIVPPAYYAHLAAFRARFYMEPDTSDSGSVASGARGGPPQGGPRSSTRFGNVAVRPLPALKENVKRVMFYC
;
A
#
# COMPACT_ATOMS: atom_id res chain seq x y z
N MET A 1 29.04 51.98 8.41
CA MET A 1 29.57 53.29 8.84
C MET A 1 28.73 53.83 10.00
N VAL A 2 29.31 54.69 10.85
CA VAL A 2 28.73 55.82 11.63
C VAL A 2 27.22 55.71 12.03
N ARG A 3 26.78 55.48 13.28
CA ARG A 3 26.99 56.16 14.61
C ARG A 3 26.03 57.37 14.83
N LYS A 4 25.50 57.54 16.07
CA LYS A 4 24.58 58.60 16.62
C LYS A 4 23.08 58.27 16.48
N LYS A 5 22.13 58.68 17.36
CA LYS A 5 22.12 59.45 18.67
C LYS A 5 20.83 59.03 19.48
N ARG A 6 20.79 59.02 20.84
CA ARG A 6 20.24 60.05 21.80
C ARG A 6 18.83 60.61 21.48
N THR A 7 17.88 60.92 22.40
CA THR A 7 17.74 60.95 23.90
C THR A 7 16.21 60.91 24.25
N GLY A 8 15.64 60.93 25.47
CA GLY A 8 16.04 61.09 26.90
C GLY A 8 14.78 60.88 27.82
N THR A 9 14.84 60.60 29.14
CA THR A 9 15.14 61.43 30.36
C THR A 9 13.92 62.12 31.05
N GLY A 10 13.78 61.97 32.38
CA GLY A 10 12.72 62.50 33.29
C GLY A 10 12.06 61.37 34.11
N GLU A 11 11.93 61.29 35.45
CA GLU A 11 11.92 62.25 36.60
C GLU A 11 10.62 63.09 36.74
N SER A 12 9.94 63.23 37.91
CA SER A 12 10.14 62.71 39.29
C SER A 12 8.87 62.79 40.22
N SER A 13 8.94 62.10 41.39
CA SER A 13 8.45 62.48 42.77
C SER A 13 6.96 62.74 43.16
N GLY A 14 6.57 62.26 44.38
CA GLY A 14 5.37 62.59 45.19
C GLY A 14 4.53 61.34 45.60
N GLU A 15 4.47 60.84 46.84
CA GLU A 15 3.91 61.33 48.14
C GLU A 15 2.36 61.27 48.27
N ALA A 16 1.71 60.83 49.38
CA ALA A 16 2.16 60.15 50.61
C ALA A 16 0.97 59.52 51.43
N SER A 17 1.28 58.79 52.52
CA SER A 17 0.39 58.24 53.59
C SER A 17 -0.53 57.03 53.25
N GLY A 18 -0.83 56.08 54.17
CA GLY A 18 -0.42 55.92 55.58
C GLY A 18 -0.63 54.48 56.13
N ALA A 19 -0.19 54.21 57.36
CA ALA A 19 -0.26 52.90 58.07
C ALA A 19 -0.85 53.07 59.50
N PRO A 20 -1.05 52.00 60.33
CA PRO A 20 0.04 51.45 61.15
C PRO A 20 -0.04 49.93 61.54
N GLY A 21 0.94 49.44 62.32
CA GLY A 21 0.96 48.12 62.99
C GLY A 21 2.03 47.14 62.45
N GLN A 22 3.33 47.26 62.74
CA GLN A 22 4.06 46.97 64.00
C GLN A 22 3.93 45.52 64.53
N GLY A 23 5.03 44.78 64.79
CA GLY A 23 6.45 45.15 64.60
C GLY A 23 7.47 44.10 65.08
N SER A 24 8.76 44.50 65.09
CA SER A 24 9.99 43.77 65.57
C SER A 24 10.37 42.44 64.87
N SER A 25 11.66 42.11 64.61
CA SER A 25 12.93 42.87 64.77
C SER A 25 14.06 42.32 63.86
N GLN A 26 15.12 43.12 63.68
CA GLN A 26 16.34 42.93 62.85
C GLN A 26 17.54 42.34 63.66
N PRO A 27 18.80 42.22 63.15
CA PRO A 27 19.35 41.93 61.80
C PRO A 27 20.53 40.87 61.82
N ALA A 28 21.25 40.71 60.69
CA ALA A 28 22.74 40.82 60.55
C ALA A 28 23.57 39.67 59.90
N GLU A 29 24.56 40.13 59.12
CA GLU A 29 25.92 39.63 58.79
C GLU A 29 26.35 38.13 58.70
N ARG A 30 27.19 37.89 57.67
CA ARG A 30 28.39 37.00 57.59
C ARG A 30 28.23 35.46 57.70
N ALA A 31 29.21 34.79 57.10
CA ALA A 31 29.61 33.40 57.34
C ALA A 31 30.99 33.39 58.05
N PRO A 32 31.57 32.26 58.52
CA PRO A 32 31.14 30.85 58.43
C PRO A 32 31.15 30.17 59.85
N PRO A 33 31.86 29.05 60.15
CA PRO A 33 31.64 27.64 59.79
C PRO A 33 31.44 26.67 61.01
N GLN A 34 31.29 25.36 60.69
CA GLN A 34 31.87 24.19 61.39
C GLN A 34 31.34 23.68 62.77
N GLN A 35 31.15 22.35 62.81
CA GLN A 35 31.38 21.42 63.94
C GLN A 35 30.44 21.56 65.16
N HIS A 36 30.18 20.56 66.01
CA HIS A 36 30.90 19.38 66.53
C HIS A 36 29.85 18.25 66.84
N GLN A 37 30.11 16.97 67.20
CA GLN A 37 31.34 16.20 67.48
C GLN A 37 31.09 14.66 67.44
N GLN A 38 32.19 13.87 67.57
CA GLN A 38 32.29 12.48 68.09
C GLN A 38 31.71 11.32 67.24
N HIS A 39 32.37 10.16 67.06
CA HIS A 39 33.75 9.66 67.33
C HIS A 39 34.09 8.69 66.16
N GLY A 40 35.32 8.35 65.74
CA GLY A 40 36.74 8.69 65.97
C GLY A 40 37.55 7.91 64.89
N GLY A 41 38.76 8.24 64.39
CA GLY A 41 39.97 8.84 64.97
C GLY A 41 41.01 7.72 65.23
N GLY A 42 42.29 7.73 64.81
CA GLY A 42 43.16 8.56 63.93
C GLY A 42 44.48 7.75 63.72
N ARG A 43 45.59 8.14 63.06
CA ARG A 43 46.16 9.33 62.35
C ARG A 43 47.17 8.75 61.30
N GLY A 44 47.91 9.45 60.42
CA GLY A 44 48.06 10.86 60.02
C GLY A 44 49.28 11.07 59.09
N TRP A 45 49.62 12.33 58.77
CA TRP A 45 50.87 12.87 58.15
C TRP A 45 51.13 12.88 56.61
N VAL A 46 50.81 14.03 55.99
CA VAL A 46 51.61 14.90 55.06
C VAL A 46 52.12 14.29 53.68
N PRO A 47 53.07 14.85 52.86
CA PRO A 47 52.73 15.26 51.48
C PRO A 47 53.62 14.75 50.31
N GLN A 48 53.27 15.23 49.10
CA GLN A 48 54.07 15.59 47.91
C GLN A 48 55.59 15.30 47.87
N GLN A 49 56.09 14.93 46.67
CA GLN A 49 57.48 14.54 46.30
C GLN A 49 57.84 13.09 46.71
N GLY A 50 58.83 12.38 46.12
CA GLY A 50 59.68 12.77 44.98
C GLY A 50 60.84 11.83 44.60
N GLY A 51 60.61 10.52 44.39
CA GLY A 51 61.48 9.66 43.55
C GLY A 51 62.65 8.86 44.18
N ARG A 52 63.12 7.87 43.38
CA ARG A 52 64.36 7.06 43.42
C ARG A 52 64.58 5.98 44.51
N GLY A 53 65.04 4.81 44.03
CA GLY A 53 65.91 3.84 44.74
C GLY A 53 65.26 2.51 45.15
N GLY A 54 65.85 1.33 44.92
CA GLY A 54 67.09 0.99 44.18
C GLY A 54 67.51 -0.50 44.32
N GLY A 55 68.33 -1.01 43.38
CA GLY A 55 68.79 -2.42 43.29
C GLY A 55 68.20 -3.14 42.05
N GLN A 56 68.92 -3.53 40.98
CA GLN A 56 70.30 -4.01 40.76
C GLN A 56 70.54 -5.41 41.36
N TYR A 57 71.12 -6.41 40.67
CA TYR A 57 71.98 -6.48 39.46
C TYR A 57 71.53 -7.68 38.56
N LEU A 58 71.92 -7.96 37.30
CA LEU A 58 72.67 -7.36 36.14
C LEU A 58 72.27 -8.24 34.89
N GLY A 59 72.71 -8.07 33.63
CA GLY A 59 73.58 -7.09 32.96
C GLY A 59 73.94 -7.50 31.51
N ARG A 60 74.29 -6.50 30.66
CA ARG A 60 74.84 -6.56 29.26
C ARG A 60 74.00 -7.27 28.16
N GLY A 61 73.92 -6.77 26.92
CA GLY A 61 74.27 -5.43 26.39
C GLY A 61 74.48 -5.34 24.86
N GLY A 62 73.79 -4.41 24.18
CA GLY A 62 74.04 -3.94 22.79
C GLY A 62 73.35 -4.73 21.65
N GLN A 63 73.29 -4.26 20.38
CA GLN A 63 73.34 -2.89 19.78
C GLN A 63 72.97 -2.96 18.27
N TYR A 64 72.62 -1.84 17.60
CA TYR A 64 72.32 -1.66 16.15
C TYR A 64 70.99 -2.31 15.64
N GLN A 65 70.17 -1.81 14.69
CA GLN A 65 70.25 -0.99 13.44
C GLN A 65 70.28 -1.80 12.12
N GLY A 66 69.64 -1.25 11.06
CA GLY A 66 69.46 -1.82 9.71
C GLY A 66 68.02 -2.30 9.49
N GLN A 67 67.18 -1.77 8.59
CA GLN A 67 67.27 -1.57 7.12
C GLN A 67 67.38 -2.87 6.31
N GLY A 68 66.45 -3.04 5.34
CA GLY A 68 66.52 -4.11 4.34
C GLY A 68 65.15 -4.57 3.81
N GLY A 69 64.77 -4.11 2.62
CA GLY A 69 64.01 -4.95 1.66
C GLY A 69 65.00 -5.55 0.65
N PRO A 70 64.60 -5.92 -0.60
CA PRO A 70 63.24 -5.92 -1.16
C PRO A 70 62.89 -7.20 -1.98
N ALA A 71 61.65 -7.26 -2.50
CA ALA A 71 61.27 -8.01 -3.73
C ALA A 71 61.44 -9.57 -3.68
N ALA A 72 61.01 -10.37 -4.68
CA ALA A 72 60.36 -10.07 -5.96
C ALA A 72 59.37 -11.19 -6.41
N HIS A 73 58.57 -10.88 -7.44
CA HIS A 73 57.90 -11.75 -8.43
C HIS A 73 57.27 -13.13 -8.06
N ARG A 74 55.94 -13.21 -8.30
CA ARG A 74 55.25 -13.95 -9.42
C ARG A 74 56.03 -15.03 -10.21
N PRO A 75 55.36 -15.99 -10.91
CA PRO A 75 53.90 -16.21 -11.11
C PRO A 75 53.46 -17.65 -10.72
N GLY A 76 52.28 -18.16 -11.17
CA GLY A 76 51.86 -19.54 -10.81
C GLY A 76 50.72 -20.23 -11.59
N GLY A 77 49.70 -19.54 -12.09
CA GLY A 77 48.71 -20.11 -13.04
C GLY A 77 47.68 -21.14 -12.51
N PRO A 78 46.78 -21.65 -13.39
CA PRO A 78 45.65 -22.55 -13.08
C PRO A 78 45.63 -23.82 -14.00
N PRO A 79 44.50 -24.48 -14.34
CA PRO A 79 43.25 -24.78 -13.62
C PRO A 79 43.23 -26.29 -13.24
N GLU A 80 42.41 -27.29 -13.66
CA GLU A 80 41.09 -27.41 -14.34
C GLU A 80 40.47 -28.83 -14.12
N TYR A 81 39.35 -29.12 -14.81
CA TYR A 81 38.71 -30.42 -15.12
C TYR A 81 38.24 -31.41 -14.04
N GLN A 82 36.93 -31.33 -13.76
CA GLN A 82 35.90 -32.28 -14.22
C GLN A 82 36.17 -33.80 -14.44
N GLN A 83 35.09 -34.53 -14.17
CA GLN A 83 34.61 -35.80 -14.75
C GLN A 83 34.93 -37.14 -14.07
N ARG A 84 34.02 -38.08 -14.36
CA ARG A 84 33.76 -39.37 -13.70
C ARG A 84 34.71 -40.45 -14.24
N GLU A 85 34.71 -41.62 -13.60
CA GLU A 85 34.28 -42.89 -14.25
C GLU A 85 34.09 -44.02 -13.20
N TYR A 86 33.82 -45.22 -13.71
CA TYR A 86 33.14 -46.38 -13.15
C TYR A 86 33.72 -47.12 -11.92
N GLN A 87 32.78 -47.65 -11.12
CA GLN A 87 32.73 -49.02 -10.53
C GLN A 87 34.00 -49.76 -10.05
N GLY A 88 33.97 -50.21 -8.79
CA GLY A 88 33.80 -51.66 -8.59
C GLY A 88 34.55 -52.37 -7.45
N ARG A 89 33.83 -53.34 -6.84
CA ARG A 89 34.28 -54.53 -6.07
C ARG A 89 34.94 -54.33 -4.69
N GLY A 90 34.56 -55.21 -3.75
CA GLY A 90 35.10 -55.24 -2.38
C GLY A 90 34.41 -56.22 -1.40
N HIS A 91 33.64 -57.21 -1.87
CA HIS A 91 33.00 -58.25 -1.04
C HIS A 91 33.88 -59.51 -0.91
N PRO A 92 33.82 -60.20 0.23
CA PRO A 92 33.06 -61.46 0.36
C PRO A 92 31.99 -61.36 1.49
N GLY A 93 31.07 -62.31 1.73
CA GLY A 93 30.81 -63.63 1.09
C GLY A 93 30.99 -64.80 2.08
N GLY A 94 30.04 -65.70 2.31
CA GLY A 94 28.63 -65.78 1.86
C GLY A 94 27.97 -67.13 2.26
N GLY A 95 26.66 -67.29 2.03
CA GLY A 95 25.94 -68.58 2.19
C GLY A 95 24.69 -68.55 3.09
N PRO A 96 23.48 -68.87 2.58
CA PRO A 96 22.24 -69.07 3.36
C PRO A 96 21.99 -70.57 3.66
N PRO A 97 20.85 -70.93 4.30
CA PRO A 97 19.73 -71.40 3.46
C PRO A 97 18.32 -70.94 3.91
N GLU A 98 17.37 -71.04 2.99
CA GLU A 98 15.91 -71.02 3.26
C GLU A 98 15.43 -72.41 3.71
N TYR A 99 14.23 -72.51 4.31
CA TYR A 99 13.37 -73.68 4.10
C TYR A 99 11.87 -73.36 4.34
N GLN A 100 11.07 -73.51 3.28
CA GLN A 100 9.65 -73.90 3.31
C GLN A 100 9.60 -75.35 2.80
N PRO A 101 8.67 -76.24 3.24
CA PRO A 101 7.25 -76.06 2.92
C PRO A 101 6.18 -76.69 3.86
N ARG A 102 4.94 -76.21 3.65
CA ARG A 102 3.61 -76.85 3.69
C ARG A 102 3.30 -78.12 4.52
N ASP A 103 2.18 -77.99 5.23
CA ASP A 103 1.03 -78.92 5.35
C ASP A 103 1.24 -80.34 5.91
N TYR A 104 0.65 -80.64 7.09
CA TYR A 104 -0.62 -81.39 7.16
C TYR A 104 -1.30 -81.35 8.55
N GLN A 105 -2.64 -81.29 8.51
CA GLN A 105 -3.71 -81.61 9.49
C GLN A 105 -3.39 -81.95 10.99
N GLY A 106 -4.19 -81.40 11.95
CA GLY A 106 -4.01 -81.72 13.39
C GLY A 106 -5.16 -81.57 14.43
N ARG A 107 -6.31 -80.94 14.10
CA ARG A 107 -7.52 -80.71 14.99
C ARG A 107 -7.31 -79.88 16.28
N GLY A 108 -8.16 -78.85 16.50
CA GLY A 108 -8.15 -78.04 17.73
C GLY A 108 -9.20 -76.90 17.81
N HIS A 109 -10.47 -77.18 17.50
CA HIS A 109 -11.61 -76.28 17.72
C HIS A 109 -12.34 -76.58 19.05
N PRO A 110 -13.26 -75.74 19.56
CA PRO A 110 -13.75 -74.43 19.08
C PRO A 110 -13.48 -73.26 20.10
N GLY A 111 -13.88 -71.99 19.90
CA GLY A 111 -14.47 -71.31 18.74
C GLY A 111 -15.46 -70.17 19.13
N GLY A 112 -15.56 -69.12 18.30
CA GLY A 112 -16.66 -68.13 18.32
C GLY A 112 -16.49 -66.86 19.17
N GLY A 113 -17.20 -65.78 18.77
CA GLY A 113 -17.58 -64.65 19.64
C GLY A 113 -16.89 -63.28 19.41
N PRO A 114 -17.56 -62.31 18.78
CA PRO A 114 -17.30 -60.87 18.92
C PRO A 114 -18.22 -60.23 20.00
N PRO A 115 -18.75 -58.99 19.90
CA PRO A 115 -18.60 -57.95 20.92
C PRO A 115 -19.81 -57.79 21.88
N GLU A 116 -19.80 -56.64 22.59
CA GLU A 116 -20.81 -56.11 23.52
C GLU A 116 -20.89 -56.73 24.93
N TYR A 117 -21.09 -55.85 25.92
CA TYR A 117 -21.74 -56.19 27.19
C TYR A 117 -22.46 -54.95 27.75
N GLN A 118 -23.75 -55.11 28.04
CA GLN A 118 -24.58 -54.14 28.76
C GLN A 118 -24.54 -54.41 30.28
N PRO A 119 -24.87 -53.44 31.16
CA PRO A 119 -25.11 -53.71 32.57
C PRO A 119 -26.39 -54.56 32.80
N ARG A 120 -26.51 -55.15 33.99
CA ARG A 120 -27.59 -56.09 34.37
C ARG A 120 -28.69 -55.44 35.21
N ASP A 121 -29.94 -55.87 34.99
CA ASP A 121 -31.00 -55.98 36.02
C ASP A 121 -30.97 -57.40 36.65
N PRO A 122 -31.57 -57.63 37.85
CA PRO A 122 -32.96 -58.13 37.87
C PRO A 122 -33.85 -57.77 39.09
N GLN A 123 -35.14 -57.52 38.81
CA GLN A 123 -36.35 -57.83 39.62
C GLN A 123 -36.60 -57.18 41.01
N GLY A 124 -37.85 -56.72 41.27
CA GLY A 124 -38.35 -56.61 42.67
C GLY A 124 -39.57 -55.72 43.01
N ARG A 125 -40.81 -56.10 42.61
CA ARG A 125 -42.15 -55.82 43.24
C ARG A 125 -42.48 -54.41 43.83
N GLY A 126 -43.65 -53.84 43.48
CA GLY A 126 -44.35 -52.86 44.36
C GLY A 126 -45.38 -51.90 43.74
N HIS A 127 -46.67 -52.23 43.81
CA HIS A 127 -47.83 -51.30 43.74
C HIS A 127 -48.44 -51.16 45.15
N PRO A 128 -49.42 -50.25 45.46
CA PRO A 128 -50.26 -49.37 44.60
C PRO A 128 -50.09 -47.86 44.96
N GLY A 129 -50.86 -46.88 44.46
CA GLY A 129 -51.93 -46.82 43.44
C GLY A 129 -52.59 -45.42 43.41
N GLY A 130 -53.55 -45.18 42.50
CA GLY A 130 -54.33 -43.92 42.42
C GLY A 130 -54.64 -43.49 40.97
N ALA A 131 -55.91 -43.53 40.59
CA ALA A 131 -56.49 -43.16 39.29
C ALA A 131 -58.03 -43.02 39.45
N PRO A 132 -58.88 -42.83 38.42
CA PRO A 132 -58.74 -42.26 37.06
C PRO A 132 -59.79 -41.10 36.93
N PRO A 133 -60.64 -40.90 35.87
CA PRO A 133 -60.60 -41.21 34.43
C PRO A 133 -60.81 -39.93 33.55
N GLU A 134 -61.09 -39.90 32.24
CA GLU A 134 -61.39 -40.90 31.17
C GLU A 134 -60.83 -40.34 29.81
N TYR A 135 -61.13 -40.71 28.55
CA TYR A 135 -62.08 -41.61 27.88
C TYR A 135 -61.48 -42.14 26.54
N GLN A 136 -62.28 -42.86 25.74
CA GLN A 136 -61.98 -43.55 24.46
C GLN A 136 -63.34 -43.81 23.74
N PRO A 137 -63.44 -44.59 22.62
CA PRO A 137 -62.80 -44.48 21.30
C PRO A 137 -63.84 -44.66 20.14
N ARG A 138 -63.43 -44.80 18.86
CA ARG A 138 -63.98 -45.81 17.90
C ARG A 138 -63.33 -45.82 16.49
N GLY A 139 -63.37 -47.01 15.85
CA GLY A 139 -63.36 -47.27 14.39
C GLY A 139 -64.57 -48.18 14.04
N PRO A 140 -64.58 -49.08 13.01
CA PRO A 140 -63.50 -49.49 12.07
C PRO A 140 -63.99 -49.76 10.60
N GLN A 141 -63.34 -50.71 9.87
CA GLN A 141 -63.64 -51.33 8.54
C GLN A 141 -63.04 -50.64 7.26
N GLY A 142 -62.54 -51.34 6.21
CA GLY A 142 -62.16 -52.78 6.07
C GLY A 142 -61.91 -53.31 4.61
N ARG A 143 -60.86 -54.15 4.42
CA ARG A 143 -60.44 -54.94 3.20
C ARG A 143 -59.62 -54.19 2.10
N GLY A 144 -58.65 -54.79 1.38
CA GLY A 144 -58.10 -56.17 1.38
C GLY A 144 -56.74 -56.35 0.62
N HIS A 145 -56.20 -57.58 0.57
CA HIS A 145 -54.88 -58.02 0.01
C HIS A 145 -55.06 -59.03 -1.18
N PRO A 146 -54.03 -59.67 -1.80
CA PRO A 146 -52.54 -59.58 -1.73
C PRO A 146 -51.93 -59.13 -3.10
N GLY A 147 -50.64 -59.12 -3.48
CA GLY A 147 -49.33 -59.77 -3.16
C GLY A 147 -48.42 -59.59 -4.41
N GLY A 148 -47.12 -59.89 -4.52
CA GLY A 148 -46.06 -60.38 -3.63
C GLY A 148 -44.67 -60.08 -4.26
N ALA A 149 -43.55 -60.55 -3.67
CA ALA A 149 -42.14 -60.25 -4.05
C ALA A 149 -41.33 -61.55 -4.32
N PRO A 150 -40.00 -61.57 -4.60
CA PRO A 150 -38.99 -60.52 -4.85
C PRO A 150 -38.40 -60.69 -6.29
N PRO A 151 -37.10 -60.93 -6.67
CA PRO A 151 -35.77 -61.01 -6.02
C PRO A 151 -34.72 -59.98 -6.55
N GLU A 152 -33.65 -60.42 -7.27
CA GLU A 152 -32.32 -59.77 -7.38
C GLU A 152 -31.53 -60.22 -8.66
N TYR A 153 -30.32 -59.68 -8.88
CA TYR A 153 -29.23 -60.10 -9.81
C TYR A 153 -29.19 -59.69 -11.32
N GLN A 154 -27.94 -59.67 -11.83
CA GLN A 154 -27.42 -59.40 -13.20
C GLN A 154 -26.78 -60.71 -13.79
N PRO A 155 -26.20 -60.77 -15.02
CA PRO A 155 -26.49 -60.15 -16.34
C PRO A 155 -26.43 -61.16 -17.54
N ARG A 156 -26.49 -60.66 -18.80
CA ARG A 156 -26.40 -61.39 -20.13
C ARG A 156 -27.70 -62.14 -20.50
N GLY A 157 -28.18 -62.26 -21.76
CA GLY A 157 -27.65 -61.97 -23.12
C GLY A 157 -27.17 -63.25 -23.85
N PRO A 158 -27.09 -63.35 -25.21
CA PRO A 158 -27.40 -62.38 -26.30
C PRO A 158 -28.03 -63.05 -27.58
N GLN A 159 -27.71 -62.53 -28.79
CA GLN A 159 -28.02 -62.99 -30.18
C GLN A 159 -29.38 -62.57 -30.76
N GLY A 160 -29.55 -62.23 -32.06
CA GLY A 160 -28.64 -62.12 -33.22
C GLY A 160 -29.36 -62.54 -34.52
N ARG A 161 -29.16 -62.01 -35.74
CA ARG A 161 -28.21 -61.07 -36.40
C ARG A 161 -29.04 -59.92 -37.07
N GLY A 162 -28.60 -59.03 -37.98
CA GLY A 162 -27.32 -58.68 -38.65
C GLY A 162 -27.47 -57.27 -39.28
N HIS A 163 -26.58 -56.69 -40.10
CA HIS A 163 -25.27 -57.13 -40.63
C HIS A 163 -24.30 -55.90 -40.78
N PRO A 164 -23.08 -55.99 -41.38
CA PRO A 164 -21.84 -55.34 -40.87
C PRO A 164 -21.66 -53.86 -41.31
N GLY A 165 -20.75 -53.04 -40.76
CA GLY A 165 -19.64 -53.20 -39.79
C GLY A 165 -18.47 -52.26 -40.22
N GLY A 166 -17.47 -51.81 -39.44
CA GLY A 166 -17.01 -51.91 -38.04
C GLY A 166 -15.64 -51.17 -37.96
N ALA A 167 -14.98 -50.84 -36.83
CA ALA A 167 -15.23 -51.03 -35.40
C ALA A 167 -14.43 -49.98 -34.56
N SER A 168 -14.49 -50.08 -33.23
CA SER A 168 -13.73 -49.30 -32.21
C SER A 168 -12.45 -50.09 -31.77
N PRO A 169 -11.80 -49.97 -30.57
CA PRO A 169 -11.95 -49.08 -29.40
C PRO A 169 -10.60 -48.56 -28.80
N GLU A 170 -10.42 -48.72 -27.48
CA GLU A 170 -9.39 -48.17 -26.59
C GLU A 170 -8.08 -49.00 -26.43
N TYR A 171 -7.04 -48.33 -25.93
CA TYR A 171 -5.81 -48.84 -25.26
C TYR A 171 -4.79 -49.73 -26.04
N GLN A 172 -3.55 -49.72 -25.51
CA GLN A 172 -2.32 -50.43 -25.95
C GLN A 172 -2.27 -51.90 -25.45
N PRO A 173 -1.24 -52.74 -25.73
CA PRO A 173 -0.27 -52.84 -26.86
C PRO A 173 -0.10 -54.28 -27.44
N ARG A 174 0.69 -54.47 -28.52
CA ARG A 174 1.74 -55.53 -28.70
C ARG A 174 2.35 -55.57 -30.13
N GLY A 175 3.59 -56.07 -30.26
CA GLY A 175 4.21 -56.55 -31.52
C GLY A 175 4.01 -58.08 -31.70
N PRO A 176 4.83 -58.84 -32.47
CA PRO A 176 6.11 -58.55 -33.14
C PRO A 176 5.95 -58.51 -34.70
N GLN A 177 6.94 -58.47 -35.61
CA GLN A 177 8.39 -58.84 -35.70
C GLN A 177 9.09 -57.85 -36.68
N GLY A 178 10.41 -57.68 -36.80
CA GLY A 178 11.58 -58.24 -36.09
C GLY A 178 12.92 -57.87 -36.78
N ARG A 179 14.07 -58.19 -36.16
CA ARG A 179 15.48 -57.96 -36.59
C ARG A 179 15.97 -56.49 -36.61
N GLY A 180 17.17 -56.23 -36.05
CA GLY A 180 17.89 -54.94 -36.23
C GLY A 180 18.64 -54.36 -35.02
N HIS A 181 19.69 -55.04 -34.53
CA HIS A 181 20.75 -54.46 -33.68
C HIS A 181 22.02 -54.21 -34.54
N PRO A 182 23.07 -53.48 -34.10
CA PRO A 182 23.19 -52.56 -32.94
C PRO A 182 23.93 -51.22 -33.24
N GLY A 183 23.99 -50.33 -32.24
CA GLY A 183 25.05 -49.30 -32.09
C GLY A 183 24.92 -48.01 -32.92
N GLY A 184 25.48 -46.87 -32.49
CA GLY A 184 26.10 -46.57 -31.19
C GLY A 184 26.89 -45.25 -31.19
N GLY A 185 27.12 -44.66 -30.01
CA GLY A 185 28.17 -43.65 -29.79
C GLY A 185 27.83 -42.16 -30.03
N PRO A 186 28.29 -41.23 -29.15
CA PRO A 186 28.55 -39.80 -29.43
C PRO A 186 29.99 -39.65 -30.02
N PRO A 187 30.71 -38.48 -30.09
CA PRO A 187 30.45 -37.16 -29.47
C PRO A 187 30.88 -35.85 -30.21
N GLU A 188 30.60 -34.71 -29.55
CA GLU A 188 31.46 -33.50 -29.41
C GLU A 188 31.81 -32.56 -30.60
N TYR A 189 32.56 -31.51 -30.23
CA TYR A 189 33.23 -30.46 -31.01
C TYR A 189 32.44 -29.24 -31.55
N GLN A 190 32.43 -28.17 -30.75
CA GLN A 190 32.85 -26.82 -31.20
C GLN A 190 34.39 -26.82 -31.45
N PRO A 191 35.05 -25.76 -31.99
CA PRO A 191 34.55 -24.44 -32.43
C PRO A 191 35.06 -24.01 -33.83
N ARG A 192 34.69 -22.79 -34.29
CA ARG A 192 35.62 -21.73 -34.80
C ARG A 192 34.88 -20.54 -35.45
N ASP A 193 35.19 -19.32 -35.01
CA ASP A 193 35.24 -18.15 -35.90
C ASP A 193 36.52 -18.21 -36.76
N PRO A 194 36.61 -17.52 -37.91
CA PRO A 194 37.25 -16.20 -37.86
C PRO A 194 36.72 -15.12 -38.84
N GLN A 195 36.73 -13.87 -38.35
CA GLN A 195 37.16 -12.62 -39.02
C GLN A 195 36.99 -12.45 -40.56
N GLY A 196 36.24 -11.42 -40.99
CA GLY A 196 36.25 -10.91 -42.38
C GLY A 196 35.64 -9.51 -42.54
N ARG A 197 36.40 -8.54 -43.06
CA ARG A 197 36.01 -7.11 -43.22
C ARG A 197 35.08 -6.88 -44.43
N GLY A 198 34.18 -5.88 -44.37
CA GLY A 198 33.49 -5.35 -45.57
C GLY A 198 32.46 -4.22 -45.35
N HIS A 199 32.83 -2.97 -45.69
CA HIS A 199 31.94 -1.87 -46.13
C HIS A 199 32.15 -1.68 -47.66
N PRO A 200 31.33 -0.94 -48.45
CA PRO A 200 30.10 -0.14 -48.18
C PRO A 200 28.84 -0.80 -48.83
N GLY A 201 27.65 -0.19 -48.99
CA GLY A 201 27.08 1.08 -48.47
C GLY A 201 26.56 2.07 -49.55
N GLY A 202 25.22 2.16 -49.74
CA GLY A 202 24.53 3.16 -50.60
C GLY A 202 23.32 2.61 -51.40
N GLY A 203 22.26 3.43 -51.58
CA GLY A 203 21.33 3.36 -52.73
C GLY A 203 19.97 2.64 -52.58
N PRO A 204 18.84 3.27 -53.00
CA PRO A 204 17.55 2.66 -53.37
C PRO A 204 17.48 2.47 -54.94
N PRO A 205 16.40 2.03 -55.65
CA PRO A 205 15.00 2.54 -55.59
C PRO A 205 13.87 1.51 -55.86
N GLU A 206 12.73 2.00 -56.36
CA GLU A 206 11.42 1.37 -56.59
C GLU A 206 11.35 0.40 -57.80
N TYR A 207 10.23 -0.34 -57.95
CA TYR A 207 9.33 -0.29 -59.13
C TYR A 207 8.02 -1.08 -58.91
N GLN A 208 7.09 -1.07 -59.88
CA GLN A 208 5.73 -1.64 -59.79
C GLN A 208 5.40 -2.62 -60.95
N GLN A 209 4.27 -3.34 -60.83
CA GLN A 209 3.47 -3.97 -61.93
C GLN A 209 4.11 -5.22 -62.62
N ARG A 210 3.39 -6.19 -63.22
CA ARG A 210 1.93 -6.49 -63.31
C ARG A 210 1.62 -7.94 -63.76
N ASP A 211 0.34 -8.31 -63.62
CA ASP A 211 -0.51 -9.19 -64.47
C ASP A 211 -0.08 -10.60 -64.93
N TYR A 212 -1.03 -11.55 -64.81
CA TYR A 212 -1.35 -12.53 -65.86
C TYR A 212 -2.87 -12.83 -65.93
N GLN A 213 -3.34 -13.15 -67.14
CA GLN A 213 -4.72 -13.30 -67.66
C GLN A 213 -5.60 -14.36 -66.94
N GLY A 214 -6.95 -14.42 -67.04
CA GLY A 214 -7.96 -13.55 -67.68
C GLY A 214 -8.93 -14.25 -68.68
N ARG A 215 -10.27 -14.28 -68.42
CA ARG A 215 -11.34 -14.60 -69.42
C ARG A 215 -12.80 -14.40 -68.90
N GLY A 216 -13.73 -13.93 -69.75
CA GLY A 216 -15.19 -14.22 -69.66
C GLY A 216 -16.19 -13.07 -69.36
N GLY A 217 -17.23 -12.93 -70.19
CA GLY A 217 -18.49 -12.14 -70.01
C GLY A 217 -19.66 -12.86 -70.75
N PRO A 218 -20.85 -12.26 -71.07
CA PRO A 218 -21.27 -10.85 -70.99
C PRO A 218 -22.73 -10.61 -70.41
N ARG A 219 -23.41 -9.52 -70.83
CA ARG A 219 -24.72 -8.91 -70.39
C ARG A 219 -25.97 -9.48 -71.16
N PRO A 220 -27.19 -8.85 -71.30
CA PRO A 220 -27.86 -7.65 -70.67
C PRO A 220 -29.41 -7.70 -70.39
N ARG A 221 -30.03 -6.63 -69.82
CA ARG A 221 -30.98 -5.66 -70.49
C ARG A 221 -32.24 -5.15 -69.70
N GLY A 222 -32.46 -3.80 -69.69
CA GLY A 222 -33.76 -3.08 -69.52
C GLY A 222 -34.19 -2.69 -68.08
N GLY A 223 -34.87 -1.55 -67.78
CA GLY A 223 -35.15 -0.31 -68.55
C GLY A 223 -36.26 0.58 -67.90
N GLY A 224 -36.22 1.93 -68.00
CA GLY A 224 -37.35 2.84 -67.61
C GLY A 224 -37.00 4.28 -67.11
N MET A 225 -37.86 5.26 -67.42
CA MET A 225 -37.87 6.71 -67.02
C MET A 225 -39.33 7.26 -67.15
N PRO A 226 -39.76 8.49 -66.74
CA PRO A 226 -39.03 9.79 -66.68
C PRO A 226 -39.35 10.76 -65.49
N GLN A 227 -39.07 12.06 -65.69
CA GLN A 227 -39.11 13.28 -64.82
C GLN A 227 -40.50 14.00 -64.77
N PRO A 228 -40.74 15.23 -64.17
CA PRO A 228 -39.82 16.26 -63.62
C PRO A 228 -40.19 16.99 -62.27
N SER A 229 -39.21 17.75 -61.70
CA SER A 229 -39.30 19.12 -61.07
C SER A 229 -40.34 19.48 -59.97
N TYR A 230 -40.07 20.19 -58.84
CA TYR A 230 -38.86 20.68 -58.14
C TYR A 230 -39.22 21.11 -56.68
N GLY A 231 -38.26 21.10 -55.74
CA GLY A 231 -38.27 21.99 -54.54
C GLY A 231 -38.17 21.34 -53.13
N GLY A 232 -37.43 21.98 -52.20
CA GLY A 232 -37.75 21.94 -50.76
C GLY A 232 -36.80 21.27 -49.73
N HIS A 233 -35.62 21.84 -49.46
CA HIS A 233 -34.99 21.99 -48.12
C HIS A 233 -34.47 20.80 -47.25
N MET A 234 -33.39 21.11 -46.50
CA MET A 234 -32.87 20.52 -45.24
C MET A 234 -32.33 19.07 -45.14
N GLY A 235 -31.19 18.94 -44.44
CA GLY A 235 -31.12 18.00 -43.30
C GLY A 235 -30.07 16.87 -43.28
N GLY A 236 -28.95 16.98 -44.00
CA GLY A 236 -27.97 15.89 -44.18
C GLY A 236 -27.54 15.07 -42.93
N ARG A 237 -27.58 13.74 -43.06
CA ARG A 237 -27.09 12.75 -42.06
C ARG A 237 -25.64 12.35 -42.32
N GLY A 238 -24.93 12.03 -41.22
CA GLY A 238 -23.78 11.12 -41.21
C GLY A 238 -22.41 11.75 -41.50
N GLY A 239 -21.32 11.32 -40.88
CA GLY A 239 -21.21 10.26 -39.86
C GLY A 239 -19.79 9.70 -39.77
N HIS A 240 -18.93 10.30 -38.95
CA HIS A 240 -17.54 9.83 -38.78
C HIS A 240 -17.38 8.90 -37.58
N ASN A 241 -16.56 7.87 -37.75
CA ASN A 241 -16.26 6.86 -36.73
C ASN A 241 -15.42 7.43 -35.58
N VAL A 242 -15.75 7.03 -34.35
CA VAL A 242 -14.99 7.36 -33.12
C VAL A 242 -14.77 6.08 -32.31
N PRO A 243 -13.53 5.73 -31.89
CA PRO A 243 -13.25 4.49 -31.17
C PRO A 243 -13.55 4.59 -29.65
N PRO A 244 -13.86 3.48 -28.95
CA PRO A 244 -14.44 3.52 -27.59
C PRO A 244 -13.45 3.68 -26.42
N GLY A 245 -13.94 4.23 -25.29
CA GLY A 245 -13.22 4.37 -24.00
C GLY A 245 -13.15 3.07 -23.16
N GLN A 246 -12.06 2.85 -22.41
CA GLN A 246 -11.86 3.20 -20.98
C GLN A 246 -12.68 2.35 -19.98
N SER A 247 -11.99 1.55 -19.15
CA SER A 247 -12.57 0.77 -18.04
C SER A 247 -11.53 -0.10 -17.27
N ARG A 248 -10.79 0.41 -16.27
CA ARG A 248 -10.13 -0.36 -15.18
C ARG A 248 -9.40 0.51 -14.14
N THR A 249 -9.85 0.43 -12.88
CA THR A 249 -9.13 0.95 -11.69
C THR A 249 -8.54 -0.18 -10.84
N VAL A 250 -7.22 -0.12 -10.61
CA VAL A 250 -6.42 -0.96 -9.69
C VAL A 250 -5.34 -0.04 -9.09
N PRO A 251 -5.00 -0.11 -7.79
CA PRO A 251 -4.28 0.98 -7.11
C PRO A 251 -2.75 0.90 -7.16
N GLU A 252 -2.08 2.05 -7.11
CA GLU A 252 -0.63 2.18 -6.85
C GLU A 252 -0.30 3.29 -5.83
N LEU A 253 0.72 2.99 -5.00
CA LEU A 253 1.78 3.84 -4.41
C LEU A 253 1.48 5.35 -4.17
N HIS A 254 1.73 5.96 -3.00
CA HIS A 254 3.03 6.03 -2.27
C HIS A 254 2.84 6.41 -0.77
N GLN A 255 3.95 6.54 -0.03
CA GLN A 255 4.04 7.02 1.36
C GLN A 255 4.18 8.55 1.50
N ALA A 256 4.00 9.09 2.71
CA ALA A 256 4.16 10.51 3.06
C ALA A 256 5.55 10.84 3.66
N PRO A 257 5.97 12.13 3.70
CA PRO A 257 7.19 12.59 4.37
C PRO A 257 6.93 13.21 5.76
N ASP A 258 7.92 13.12 6.65
CA ASP A 258 7.85 13.70 8.01
C ASP A 258 7.87 15.24 8.05
N VAL A 259 7.17 15.81 9.03
CA VAL A 259 7.18 17.24 9.38
C VAL A 259 7.11 17.40 10.90
N GLN A 260 8.08 18.10 11.50
CA GLN A 260 8.07 18.51 12.92
C GLN A 260 7.61 19.97 13.02
N TYR A 261 6.71 20.32 13.95
CA TYR A 261 6.52 21.71 14.41
C TYR A 261 5.95 21.81 15.84
N GLN A 262 6.13 22.98 16.46
CA GLN A 262 5.81 23.28 17.86
C GLN A 262 4.36 23.78 18.07
N ALA A 263 3.87 23.70 19.30
CA ALA A 263 2.52 24.10 19.69
C ALA A 263 2.41 25.59 20.11
N PRO A 264 1.34 26.31 19.73
CA PRO A 264 0.98 27.63 20.25
C PRO A 264 -0.18 27.59 21.29
N VAL A 265 -0.24 28.60 22.16
CA VAL A 265 -1.32 28.84 23.14
C VAL A 265 -2.26 29.94 22.61
N VAL A 266 -3.56 29.89 22.96
CA VAL A 266 -4.58 30.86 22.51
C VAL A 266 -5.51 31.24 23.67
N SER A 267 -5.88 32.53 23.74
CA SER A 267 -6.85 33.10 24.69
C SER A 267 -8.19 33.44 24.00
N PRO A 268 -9.33 33.48 24.71
CA PRO A 268 -10.66 33.46 24.10
C PRO A 268 -11.32 34.84 23.88
N SER A 269 -12.34 34.86 23.02
CA SER A 269 -13.37 35.91 22.95
C SER A 269 -14.74 35.30 22.59
N ALA A 270 -15.82 35.90 23.09
CA ALA A 270 -17.22 35.54 22.80
C ALA A 270 -17.78 36.41 21.64
N SER A 271 -19.05 36.43 21.21
CA SER A 271 -20.34 35.90 21.72
C SER A 271 -21.40 35.98 20.60
N GLY A 272 -22.52 35.24 20.69
CA GLY A 272 -23.72 35.46 19.85
C GLY A 272 -24.70 34.28 19.87
N ALA A 273 -26.02 34.54 19.92
CA ALA A 273 -27.05 33.50 20.14
C ALA A 273 -28.41 33.77 19.46
N GLY A 274 -29.23 32.71 19.31
CA GLY A 274 -30.61 32.73 18.80
C GLY A 274 -30.80 31.93 17.49
N SER A 275 -31.91 31.23 17.24
CA SER A 275 -33.05 30.94 18.13
C SER A 275 -33.82 29.65 17.72
N SER A 276 -34.68 29.20 18.63
CA SER A 276 -35.53 27.99 18.68
C SER A 276 -36.25 27.52 17.39
N SER A 277 -36.31 26.21 17.19
CA SER A 277 -37.57 25.45 17.00
C SER A 277 -37.35 23.92 17.19
N GLN A 278 -38.36 23.20 17.70
CA GLN A 278 -38.32 21.75 17.98
C GLN A 278 -39.04 20.91 16.91
N PRO A 279 -38.69 19.62 16.79
CA PRO A 279 -39.70 18.60 16.53
C PRO A 279 -39.59 17.32 17.40
N ALA A 280 -40.65 16.52 17.33
CA ALA A 280 -40.98 15.34 18.12
C ALA A 280 -39.91 14.25 18.37
N ALA A 281 -39.79 13.86 19.65
CA ALA A 281 -39.61 12.49 20.15
C ALA A 281 -38.73 11.50 19.35
N GLU A 282 -37.41 11.67 19.39
CA GLU A 282 -36.46 10.58 19.14
C GLU A 282 -36.27 9.68 20.38
N VAL A 283 -36.06 8.37 20.16
CA VAL A 283 -35.38 7.49 21.14
C VAL A 283 -33.88 7.84 21.11
N SER A 284 -33.53 8.96 21.76
CA SER A 284 -32.20 9.59 21.67
C SER A 284 -31.09 8.69 22.24
N SER A 285 -29.85 8.89 21.76
CA SER A 285 -28.65 8.16 22.22
C SER A 285 -28.51 8.12 23.74
N GLY A 286 -28.87 9.22 24.43
CA GLY A 286 -28.82 9.32 25.89
C GLY A 286 -29.69 8.31 26.65
N GLN A 287 -30.79 7.81 26.06
CA GLN A 287 -31.56 6.73 26.67
C GLN A 287 -30.81 5.39 26.62
N VAL A 288 -29.98 5.18 25.60
CA VAL A 288 -29.12 3.98 25.49
C VAL A 288 -27.88 4.10 26.38
N GLU A 289 -27.35 5.31 26.59
CA GLU A 289 -26.31 5.56 27.59
C GLU A 289 -26.82 5.26 29.01
N GLN A 290 -28.05 5.69 29.35
CA GLN A 290 -28.69 5.32 30.62
C GLN A 290 -29.02 3.82 30.74
N GLN A 291 -29.28 3.11 29.63
CA GLN A 291 -29.44 1.65 29.63
C GLN A 291 -28.09 0.91 29.75
N PHE A 292 -26.99 1.53 29.32
CA PHE A 292 -25.64 0.98 29.51
C PHE A 292 -25.32 0.81 31.00
N GLN A 293 -25.81 1.75 31.83
CA GLN A 293 -25.63 1.81 33.29
C GLN A 293 -26.67 1.01 34.10
N LYS A 294 -27.63 0.30 33.45
CA LYS A 294 -28.78 -0.35 34.13
C LYS A 294 -28.83 -1.87 33.95
N LEU A 295 -27.69 -2.51 33.67
CA LEU A 295 -27.60 -3.96 33.41
C LEU A 295 -26.41 -4.62 34.13
N ASP A 296 -26.34 -4.43 35.45
CA ASP A 296 -25.55 -5.27 36.36
C ASP A 296 -26.39 -6.43 36.90
N ILE A 297 -26.01 -7.68 36.62
CA ILE A 297 -26.44 -8.87 37.37
C ILE A 297 -25.28 -9.89 37.44
N SER A 298 -25.14 -10.52 38.61
CA SER A 298 -24.33 -11.70 38.95
C SER A 298 -22.80 -11.57 38.92
N ASP A 299 -22.22 -11.66 40.11
CA ASP A 299 -20.81 -11.93 40.33
C ASP A 299 -20.35 -13.23 39.68
N GLN A 300 -19.21 -13.17 38.99
CA GLN A 300 -18.21 -14.22 39.06
C GLN A 300 -16.85 -13.59 39.37
N SER A 301 -16.28 -13.97 40.50
CA SER A 301 -15.01 -13.45 41.02
C SER A 301 -13.82 -13.88 40.16
N SER A 302 -13.60 -13.19 39.03
CA SER A 302 -12.39 -13.36 38.23
C SER A 302 -11.28 -12.46 38.76
N THR A 303 -10.14 -13.06 39.11
CA THR A 303 -9.02 -12.40 39.80
C THR A 303 -8.55 -11.13 39.09
N SER A 304 -8.55 -10.01 39.80
CA SER A 304 -8.11 -8.69 39.31
C SER A 304 -6.61 -8.68 38.98
N GLN A 305 -6.26 -9.00 37.73
CA GLN A 305 -4.94 -8.68 37.21
C GLN A 305 -4.84 -7.16 37.01
N ALA A 306 -3.75 -6.55 37.49
CA ALA A 306 -3.56 -5.11 37.38
C ALA A 306 -3.52 -4.67 35.91
N ILE A 307 -4.55 -3.96 35.46
CA ILE A 307 -4.64 -3.33 34.14
C ILE A 307 -3.74 -2.08 34.17
N GLN A 308 -2.94 -1.88 33.12
CA GLN A 308 -2.05 -0.72 33.06
C GLN A 308 -2.82 0.54 32.60
N PRO A 309 -2.56 1.72 33.21
CA PRO A 309 -3.10 2.97 32.73
C PRO A 309 -2.56 3.31 31.34
N ALA A 310 -3.27 4.15 30.58
CA ALA A 310 -2.77 4.64 29.30
C ALA A 310 -1.43 5.37 29.51
N PRO A 311 -0.36 4.99 28.79
CA PRO A 311 0.95 5.59 29.04
C PRO A 311 1.00 7.06 28.62
N ALA A 312 1.60 7.90 29.48
CA ALA A 312 1.63 9.35 29.29
C ALA A 312 2.85 9.89 28.52
N SER A 313 3.84 9.04 28.21
CA SER A 313 5.07 9.47 27.51
C SER A 313 5.71 8.34 26.70
N SER A 314 6.24 8.66 25.52
CA SER A 314 6.97 7.71 24.66
C SER A 314 8.16 7.06 25.37
N LYS A 315 8.85 7.79 26.26
CA LYS A 315 9.97 7.27 27.07
C LYS A 315 9.57 6.25 28.15
N SER A 316 8.28 5.99 28.32
CA SER A 316 7.73 5.04 29.31
C SER A 316 6.93 3.89 28.67
N VAL A 317 6.79 3.87 27.33
CA VAL A 317 6.14 2.77 26.63
C VAL A 317 7.19 1.84 26.07
N ARG A 318 6.99 0.54 26.23
CA ARG A 318 7.68 -0.49 25.45
C ARG A 318 6.61 -1.31 24.75
N PHE A 319 6.76 -1.54 23.44
CA PHE A 319 5.88 -2.47 22.72
C PHE A 319 6.04 -3.88 23.31
N PRO A 320 4.98 -4.73 23.27
CA PRO A 320 5.04 -6.06 23.86
C PRO A 320 6.15 -6.90 23.23
N LEU A 321 6.96 -7.51 24.09
CA LEU A 321 7.92 -8.52 23.67
C LEU A 321 7.21 -9.70 23.03
N ARG A 322 7.84 -10.31 22.03
CA ARG A 322 7.37 -11.53 21.38
C ARG A 322 7.06 -12.61 22.44
N PRO A 323 5.81 -13.06 22.62
CA PRO A 323 5.42 -13.98 23.70
C PRO A 323 5.95 -15.41 23.47
N GLY A 324 6.49 -15.68 22.29
CA GLY A 324 7.07 -16.96 21.86
C GLY A 324 7.03 -17.07 20.34
N MET A 325 7.56 -18.17 19.82
CA MET A 325 7.40 -18.55 18.42
C MET A 325 6.09 -19.33 18.25
N GLY A 326 5.36 -19.09 17.16
CA GLY A 326 4.22 -19.93 16.80
C GLY A 326 4.66 -21.34 16.40
N LYS A 327 3.78 -22.32 16.64
CA LYS A 327 3.99 -23.76 16.42
C LYS A 327 2.89 -24.39 15.56
N CYS A 328 1.78 -23.68 15.33
CA CYS A 328 0.66 -24.11 14.51
C CYS A 328 0.98 -24.00 13.01
N GLY A 329 0.46 -24.95 12.22
CA GLY A 329 0.63 -25.01 10.77
C GLY A 329 1.81 -25.88 10.30
N ASP A 330 1.75 -26.31 9.04
CA ASP A 330 2.74 -27.22 8.46
C ASP A 330 4.07 -26.49 8.26
N ARG A 331 5.15 -26.96 8.87
CA ARG A 331 6.48 -26.34 8.75
C ARG A 331 7.01 -26.41 7.32
N CYS A 332 7.57 -25.31 6.84
CA CYS A 332 8.22 -25.21 5.55
C CYS A 332 9.39 -24.21 5.58
N VAL A 333 10.16 -24.15 4.49
CA VAL A 333 11.22 -23.16 4.31
C VAL A 333 10.85 -22.23 3.16
N VAL A 334 11.05 -20.93 3.36
CA VAL A 334 10.88 -19.88 2.35
C VAL A 334 12.15 -19.04 2.24
N LYS A 335 12.38 -18.47 1.06
CA LYS A 335 13.44 -17.47 0.84
C LYS A 335 12.84 -16.08 0.95
N ALA A 336 13.49 -15.18 1.67
CA ALA A 336 13.12 -13.78 1.75
C ALA A 336 14.07 -12.90 0.93
N ASN A 337 13.59 -11.78 0.40
CA ASN A 337 14.44 -10.77 -0.26
C ASN A 337 15.25 -9.90 0.72
N HIS A 338 15.85 -10.59 1.67
CA HIS A 338 16.62 -10.09 2.80
C HIS A 338 17.99 -10.74 2.70
N PHE A 339 19.03 -9.92 2.63
CA PHE A 339 20.42 -10.34 2.58
C PHE A 339 21.03 -10.07 3.95
N PHE A 340 21.88 -10.97 4.45
CA PHE A 340 22.56 -10.73 5.74
C PHE A 340 23.56 -9.58 5.59
N ALA A 341 23.61 -8.70 6.59
CA ALA A 341 24.61 -7.66 6.70
C ALA A 341 25.39 -7.85 8.01
N GLU A 342 26.71 -7.99 7.90
CA GLU A 342 27.59 -8.05 9.06
C GLU A 342 27.64 -6.66 9.72
N LEU A 343 27.60 -6.63 11.07
CA LEU A 343 27.74 -5.39 11.82
C LEU A 343 29.21 -4.92 11.75
N PRO A 344 29.49 -3.66 11.38
CA PRO A 344 30.87 -3.18 11.32
C PRO A 344 31.63 -3.20 12.64
N ASP A 345 32.94 -3.34 12.52
CA ASP A 345 33.94 -3.28 13.58
C ASP A 345 34.54 -1.87 13.76
N LYS A 346 34.09 -0.87 12.98
CA LYS A 346 34.68 0.48 12.89
C LYS A 346 33.83 1.54 13.57
N ASP A 347 34.48 2.46 14.28
CA ASP A 347 33.81 3.58 14.95
C ASP A 347 33.20 4.61 14.00
N LEU A 348 31.88 4.66 13.91
CA LEU A 348 31.17 5.56 13.00
C LEU A 348 31.05 6.98 13.59
N HIS A 349 31.57 7.97 12.87
CA HIS A 349 31.57 9.37 13.30
C HIS A 349 30.68 10.22 12.37
N GLN A 350 29.91 11.15 12.93
CA GLN A 350 29.04 12.10 12.23
C GLN A 350 29.57 13.53 12.34
N TYR A 351 29.49 14.24 11.22
CA TYR A 351 29.88 15.62 11.05
C TYR A 351 28.76 16.44 10.40
N ASP A 352 28.50 17.62 10.95
CA ASP A 352 27.66 18.65 10.34
C ASP A 352 28.41 19.32 9.18
N VAL A 353 27.73 19.47 8.05
CA VAL A 353 28.21 20.12 6.83
C VAL A 353 27.40 21.38 6.58
N THR A 354 28.09 22.51 6.40
CA THR A 354 27.49 23.78 5.96
C THR A 354 28.20 24.25 4.69
N ILE A 355 27.44 24.42 3.61
CA ILE A 355 27.91 24.93 2.32
C ILE A 355 27.43 26.37 2.15
N THR A 356 28.35 27.29 1.87
CA THR A 356 28.08 28.71 1.59
C THR A 356 28.53 29.05 0.16
N PRO A 357 27.72 29.70 -0.69
CA PRO A 357 26.31 30.04 -0.50
C PRO A 357 25.42 28.81 -0.33
N GLU A 358 24.26 28.96 0.32
CA GLU A 358 23.34 27.83 0.52
C GLU A 358 22.78 27.32 -0.82
N VAL A 359 22.84 26.00 -1.03
CA VAL A 359 22.37 25.36 -2.26
C VAL A 359 21.28 24.33 -1.95
N THR A 360 20.10 24.56 -2.53
CA THR A 360 18.92 23.69 -2.41
C THR A 360 19.01 22.41 -3.23
N SER A 361 19.97 22.32 -4.15
CA SER A 361 20.17 21.16 -5.04
C SER A 361 21.11 20.13 -4.40
N ARG A 362 20.55 19.01 -3.91
CA ARG A 362 21.34 17.88 -3.36
C ARG A 362 22.45 17.39 -4.31
N GLY A 363 22.22 17.43 -5.62
CA GLY A 363 23.21 17.02 -6.62
C GLY A 363 24.43 17.94 -6.66
N VAL A 364 24.22 19.26 -6.54
CA VAL A 364 25.33 20.22 -6.44
C VAL A 364 26.02 20.07 -5.09
N ASN A 365 25.29 19.86 -3.99
CA ASN A 365 25.88 19.61 -2.68
C ASN A 365 26.79 18.36 -2.71
N ARG A 366 26.36 17.29 -3.37
CA ARG A 366 27.20 16.09 -3.59
C ARG A 366 28.42 16.37 -4.47
N ALA A 367 28.28 17.15 -5.54
CA ALA A 367 29.42 17.56 -6.37
C ALA A 367 30.46 18.39 -5.58
N VAL A 368 30.02 19.32 -4.73
CA VAL A 368 30.90 20.11 -3.84
C VAL A 368 31.68 19.19 -2.89
N ILE A 369 31.02 18.21 -2.26
CA ILE A 369 31.70 17.28 -1.36
C ILE A 369 32.56 16.26 -2.11
N ALA A 370 32.19 15.82 -3.31
CA ALA A 370 33.02 14.95 -4.14
C ALA A 370 34.34 15.63 -4.54
N GLU A 371 34.30 16.91 -4.93
CA GLU A 371 35.51 17.69 -5.22
C GLU A 371 36.33 17.98 -3.96
N LEU A 372 35.68 18.23 -2.81
CA LEU A 372 36.37 18.33 -1.51
C LEU A 372 37.13 17.05 -1.17
N VAL A 373 36.52 15.88 -1.32
CA VAL A 373 37.18 14.59 -1.09
C VAL A 373 38.33 14.40 -2.08
N LYS A 374 38.11 14.68 -3.37
CA LYS A 374 39.15 14.60 -4.41
C LYS A 374 40.39 15.46 -4.12
N LEU A 375 40.21 16.68 -3.60
CA LEU A 375 41.30 17.59 -3.26
C LEU A 375 41.96 17.30 -1.90
N TYR A 376 41.17 16.94 -0.89
CA TYR A 376 41.59 16.99 0.52
C TYR A 376 41.60 15.63 1.25
N ARG A 377 41.18 14.52 0.62
CA ARG A 377 41.14 13.17 1.24
C ARG A 377 42.46 12.78 1.91
N GLN A 378 43.56 12.84 1.18
CA GLN A 378 44.87 12.40 1.69
C GLN A 378 45.44 13.40 2.72
N SER A 379 45.39 14.70 2.40
CA SER A 379 46.09 15.73 3.17
C SER A 379 45.34 16.23 4.42
N HIS A 380 44.01 16.15 4.45
CA HIS A 380 43.17 16.71 5.53
C HIS A 380 42.19 15.70 6.14
N MET A 381 41.80 14.63 5.42
CA MET A 381 40.86 13.62 5.93
C MET A 381 41.55 12.32 6.39
N ASN A 382 42.88 12.29 6.39
CA ASN A 382 43.71 11.14 6.75
C ASN A 382 43.33 9.87 5.94
N GLY A 383 43.24 10.03 4.62
CA GLY A 383 42.96 8.95 3.68
C GLY A 383 41.51 8.45 3.64
N ARG A 384 40.63 8.93 4.53
CA ARG A 384 39.25 8.42 4.66
C ARG A 384 38.31 8.79 3.52
N LEU A 385 37.35 7.92 3.26
CA LEU A 385 36.28 8.11 2.27
C LEU A 385 34.94 8.40 2.97
N PRO A 386 34.50 9.67 3.05
CA PRO A 386 33.25 9.99 3.73
C PRO A 386 32.01 9.65 2.88
N ALA A 387 30.95 9.19 3.54
CA ALA A 387 29.60 9.13 2.97
C ALA A 387 28.82 10.41 3.32
N TYR A 388 27.88 10.85 2.48
CA TYR A 388 27.19 12.15 2.66
C TYR A 388 25.70 12.05 2.35
N ASP A 389 24.83 12.70 3.14
CA ASP A 389 23.38 12.67 2.89
C ASP A 389 22.94 13.56 1.70
N GLY A 390 23.80 14.48 1.27
CA GLY A 390 23.52 15.47 0.21
C GLY A 390 22.87 16.77 0.72
N ARG A 391 22.87 17.01 2.03
CA ARG A 391 22.29 18.20 2.67
C ARG A 391 23.18 18.79 3.77
N LYS A 392 23.46 18.02 4.82
CA LYS A 392 24.03 18.48 6.10
C LYS A 392 24.80 17.42 6.88
N SER A 393 24.67 16.12 6.58
CA SER A 393 25.22 15.05 7.44
C SER A 393 26.26 14.25 6.68
N LEU A 394 27.52 14.33 7.11
CA LEU A 394 28.66 13.60 6.58
C LEU A 394 29.16 12.59 7.61
N TYR A 395 29.59 11.42 7.16
CA TYR A 395 29.98 10.31 8.04
C TYR A 395 31.34 9.74 7.65
N THR A 396 32.10 9.24 8.62
CA THR A 396 33.39 8.55 8.39
C THR A 396 33.60 7.34 9.29
N ALA A 397 34.38 6.38 8.79
CA ALA A 397 34.93 5.29 9.58
C ALA A 397 36.17 5.76 10.38
N GLY A 398 35.97 6.02 11.67
CA GLY A 398 36.95 6.68 12.55
C GLY A 398 36.98 8.21 12.41
N PRO A 399 37.63 8.91 13.36
CA PRO A 399 37.58 10.38 13.46
C PRO A 399 38.48 11.07 12.44
N LEU A 400 37.95 12.12 11.80
CA LEU A 400 38.74 13.12 11.07
C LEU A 400 39.75 13.82 12.02
N PRO A 401 40.92 14.26 11.53
CA PRO A 401 41.97 14.88 12.35
C PRO A 401 41.65 16.35 12.74
N PHE A 402 40.38 16.70 12.88
CA PHE A 402 39.89 18.01 13.30
C PHE A 402 38.47 17.92 13.86
N THR A 403 38.14 18.79 14.81
CA THR A 403 36.77 18.94 15.35
C THR A 403 35.94 19.95 14.56
N SER A 404 36.58 20.89 13.85
CA SER A 404 35.95 21.80 12.90
C SER A 404 36.98 22.28 11.88
N ARG A 405 36.64 22.29 10.58
CA ARG A 405 37.51 22.84 9.54
C ARG A 405 36.71 23.42 8.38
N THR A 406 37.27 24.47 7.79
CA THR A 406 36.74 25.16 6.60
C THR A 406 37.59 24.79 5.38
N PHE A 407 36.93 24.59 4.25
CA PHE A 407 37.52 24.30 2.95
C PHE A 407 36.90 25.23 1.91
N GLU A 408 37.71 25.77 1.00
CA GLU A 408 37.22 26.51 -0.17
C GLU A 408 37.24 25.57 -1.38
N ILE A 409 36.08 25.37 -2.00
CA ILE A 409 35.86 24.43 -3.11
C ILE A 409 35.44 25.18 -4.37
N ALA A 410 36.25 25.08 -5.41
CA ALA A 410 35.91 25.57 -6.74
C ALA A 410 35.17 24.47 -7.53
N LEU A 411 33.95 24.76 -7.97
CA LEU A 411 33.27 23.97 -9.02
C LEU A 411 33.17 24.78 -10.31
N GLN A 412 33.56 24.17 -11.43
CA GLN A 412 33.35 24.74 -12.76
C GLN A 412 31.87 24.56 -13.15
N ASP A 413 31.21 25.62 -13.63
CA ASP A 413 29.90 25.50 -14.27
C ASP A 413 30.00 24.81 -15.64
N GLU A 414 29.17 23.77 -15.85
CA GLU A 414 28.89 23.20 -17.19
C GLU A 414 28.13 24.18 -18.11
N ASP A 415 27.58 25.24 -17.54
CA ASP A 415 26.59 26.12 -18.16
C ASP A 415 27.26 27.40 -18.69
N GLU A 416 27.97 27.31 -19.82
CA GLU A 416 28.62 28.47 -20.44
C GLU A 416 27.60 29.57 -20.80
N GLY A 417 27.88 30.79 -20.33
CA GLY A 417 27.02 31.95 -20.52
C GLY A 417 27.54 32.88 -21.61
N LEU A 418 26.78 33.02 -22.70
CA LEU A 418 26.95 34.17 -23.61
C LEU A 418 26.17 35.37 -23.06
N VAL A 419 26.87 36.49 -22.89
CA VAL A 419 26.30 37.83 -22.71
C VAL A 419 26.97 38.72 -23.75
N GLY A 420 26.22 39.45 -24.57
CA GLY A 420 26.79 40.34 -25.59
C GLY A 420 27.57 39.66 -26.72
N GLY A 421 27.40 38.36 -26.94
CA GLY A 421 28.01 37.62 -28.07
C GLY A 421 29.46 37.16 -27.87
N GLN A 422 30.13 37.55 -26.78
CA GLN A 422 31.44 37.02 -26.41
C GLN A 422 31.31 35.82 -25.46
N ALA A 423 32.18 34.83 -25.63
CA ALA A 423 32.31 33.69 -24.72
C ALA A 423 32.82 34.18 -23.35
N THR A 424 32.01 34.07 -22.30
CA THR A 424 32.54 34.30 -20.95
C THR A 424 33.37 33.10 -20.53
N PRO A 425 34.52 33.29 -19.85
CA PRO A 425 35.29 32.18 -19.30
C PRO A 425 34.42 31.39 -18.32
N ARG A 426 34.65 30.05 -18.25
CA ARG A 426 33.90 29.13 -17.40
C ARG A 426 33.73 29.72 -16.00
N ARG A 427 32.49 29.94 -15.58
CA ARG A 427 32.21 30.51 -14.27
C ARG A 427 32.53 29.49 -13.19
N GLU A 428 33.69 29.67 -12.59
CA GLU A 428 34.07 28.98 -11.37
C GLU A 428 33.20 29.51 -10.22
N ARG A 429 32.38 28.63 -9.64
CA ARG A 429 31.60 28.90 -8.44
C ARG A 429 32.37 28.39 -7.24
N GLN A 430 32.86 29.33 -6.42
CA GLN A 430 33.52 29.05 -5.17
C GLN A 430 32.47 28.77 -4.07
N PHE A 431 32.71 27.72 -3.30
CA PHE A 431 31.87 27.24 -2.21
C PHE A 431 32.72 27.06 -0.94
N ARG A 432 32.38 27.81 0.10
CA ARG A 432 32.97 27.62 1.41
C ARG A 432 32.23 26.50 2.14
N VAL A 433 32.92 25.40 2.39
CA VAL A 433 32.39 24.23 3.10
C VAL A 433 32.97 24.20 4.51
N VAL A 434 32.12 24.19 5.52
CA VAL A 434 32.50 23.94 6.92
C VAL A 434 32.07 22.53 7.29
N ILE A 435 33.01 21.71 7.78
CA ILE A 435 32.77 20.38 8.33
C ILE A 435 33.10 20.44 9.83
N LYS A 436 32.10 20.14 10.69
CA LYS A 436 32.21 20.20 12.15
C LYS A 436 31.77 18.87 12.77
N TYR A 437 32.51 18.35 13.74
CA TYR A 437 32.12 17.14 14.48
C TYR A 437 30.80 17.35 15.24
N ALA A 438 29.91 16.37 15.15
CA ALA A 438 28.59 16.38 15.79
C ALA A 438 28.43 15.24 16.80
N ALA A 439 28.69 13.99 16.41
CA ALA A 439 28.46 12.80 17.25
C ALA A 439 29.28 11.58 16.80
N ARG A 440 29.33 10.55 17.65
CA ARG A 440 29.76 9.18 17.33
C ARG A 440 28.53 8.29 17.45
N ALA A 441 28.27 7.44 16.46
CA ALA A 441 27.15 6.52 16.48
C ALA A 441 27.53 5.22 17.22
N ASP A 442 26.64 4.74 18.09
CA ASP A 442 26.94 3.63 18.99
C ASP A 442 26.59 2.27 18.35
N LEU A 443 27.61 1.62 17.77
CA LEU A 443 27.49 0.25 17.26
C LEU A 443 27.42 -0.81 18.36
N HIS A 444 27.90 -0.54 19.58
CA HIS A 444 27.77 -1.47 20.70
C HIS A 444 26.30 -1.52 21.18
N HIS A 445 25.65 -0.37 21.28
CA HIS A 445 24.20 -0.30 21.50
C HIS A 445 23.44 -1.02 20.38
N LEU A 446 23.83 -0.86 19.11
CA LEU A 446 23.21 -1.58 17.99
C LEU A 446 23.39 -3.10 18.11
N ALA A 447 24.58 -3.58 18.47
CA ALA A 447 24.83 -5.00 18.75
C ALA A 447 23.95 -5.53 19.90
N MET A 448 23.86 -4.78 20.99
CA MET A 448 23.06 -5.15 22.17
C MET A 448 21.55 -5.13 21.88
N PHE A 449 21.07 -4.21 21.05
CA PHE A 449 19.69 -4.17 20.56
C PHE A 449 19.36 -5.35 19.64
N LEU A 450 20.23 -5.67 18.67
CA LEU A 450 20.09 -6.83 17.79
C LEU A 450 20.13 -8.17 18.57
N ALA A 451 20.92 -8.24 19.64
CA ALA A 451 20.95 -9.35 20.59
C ALA A 451 19.76 -9.36 21.58
N GLY A 452 18.83 -8.42 21.46
CA GLY A 452 17.64 -8.29 22.31
C GLY A 452 17.90 -7.87 23.76
N ARG A 453 19.13 -7.46 24.08
CA ARG A 453 19.59 -7.04 25.42
C ARG A 453 19.28 -5.59 25.74
N GLN A 454 19.02 -4.75 24.73
CA GLN A 454 18.52 -3.39 24.88
C GLN A 454 17.15 -3.24 24.21
N PRO A 455 16.26 -2.36 24.71
CA PRO A 455 14.92 -2.15 24.14
C PRO A 455 14.95 -1.26 22.89
N ASP A 456 15.83 -0.27 22.86
CA ASP A 456 15.79 0.83 21.90
C ASP A 456 16.78 0.63 20.76
N ALA A 457 16.34 0.91 19.53
CA ALA A 457 17.22 0.91 18.36
C ALA A 457 17.96 2.25 18.23
N PRO A 458 19.31 2.29 18.19
CA PRO A 458 20.05 3.51 17.88
C PRO A 458 19.83 3.90 16.42
N GLN A 459 18.90 4.83 16.20
CA GLN A 459 18.46 5.27 14.87
C GLN A 459 19.59 5.95 14.10
N GLU A 460 20.49 6.63 14.81
CA GLU A 460 21.67 7.30 14.26
C GLU A 460 22.58 6.28 13.56
N ALA A 461 22.86 5.14 14.22
CA ALA A 461 23.68 4.07 13.64
C ALA A 461 23.01 3.43 12.42
N LEU A 462 21.71 3.12 12.51
CA LEU A 462 20.94 2.59 11.37
C LEU A 462 20.89 3.59 10.20
N GLN A 463 20.79 4.89 10.49
CA GLN A 463 20.81 5.96 9.49
C GLN A 463 22.18 6.09 8.81
N VAL A 464 23.30 5.98 9.54
CA VAL A 464 24.64 5.96 8.92
C VAL A 464 24.73 4.81 7.92
N LEU A 465 24.34 3.60 8.34
CA LEU A 465 24.45 2.40 7.50
C LEU A 465 23.54 2.45 6.26
N ASP A 466 22.32 2.99 6.37
CA ASP A 466 21.45 3.22 5.21
C ASP A 466 22.07 4.24 4.24
N ILE A 467 22.68 5.32 4.74
CA ILE A 467 23.30 6.36 3.90
C ILE A 467 24.56 5.83 3.19
N VAL A 468 25.44 5.12 3.89
CA VAL A 468 26.68 4.54 3.33
C VAL A 468 26.37 3.61 2.17
N LEU A 469 25.50 2.62 2.38
CA LEU A 469 25.12 1.65 1.33
C LEU A 469 24.37 2.29 0.15
N ARG A 470 23.90 3.54 0.30
CA ARG A 470 23.16 4.29 -0.73
C ARG A 470 24.04 5.31 -1.47
N GLU A 471 25.30 5.52 -1.08
CA GLU A 471 26.20 6.48 -1.72
C GLU A 471 26.54 6.05 -3.16
N LEU A 472 27.04 4.82 -3.36
CA LEU A 472 27.37 4.29 -4.69
C LEU A 472 26.13 4.13 -5.61
N PRO A 473 24.97 3.58 -5.16
CA PRO A 473 23.73 3.61 -5.95
C PRO A 473 23.24 5.01 -6.30
N THR A 474 23.48 6.02 -5.46
CA THR A 474 23.12 7.43 -5.75
C THR A 474 23.96 8.04 -6.87
N ALA A 475 25.20 7.56 -7.05
CA ALA A 475 26.07 7.96 -8.16
C ALA A 475 25.78 7.18 -9.46
N ARG A 476 25.46 5.89 -9.37
CA ARG A 476 25.22 5.01 -10.53
C ARG A 476 23.83 5.16 -11.17
N TYR A 477 22.81 5.58 -10.41
CA TYR A 477 21.40 5.50 -10.82
C TYR A 477 20.61 6.79 -10.49
N SER A 478 19.37 6.90 -11.00
CA SER A 478 18.47 8.01 -10.66
C SER A 478 17.76 7.75 -9.31
N PRO A 479 18.05 8.52 -8.23
CA PRO A 479 17.54 8.24 -6.90
C PRO A 479 16.15 8.85 -6.68
N VAL A 480 15.22 8.05 -6.18
CA VAL A 480 13.84 8.44 -5.85
C VAL A 480 13.47 7.81 -4.50
N SER A 481 13.58 8.60 -3.42
CA SER A 481 13.47 8.11 -2.04
C SER A 481 14.49 6.98 -1.77
N ARG A 482 14.04 5.82 -1.29
CA ARG A 482 14.82 4.58 -1.08
C ARG A 482 14.88 3.66 -2.32
N SER A 483 14.62 4.18 -3.52
CA SER A 483 14.71 3.41 -4.77
C SER A 483 15.59 4.07 -5.82
N PHE A 484 16.23 3.24 -6.63
CA PHE A 484 17.22 3.62 -7.64
C PHE A 484 16.78 3.11 -9.01
N TYR A 485 16.63 4.01 -9.98
CA TYR A 485 16.09 3.70 -11.31
C TYR A 485 17.08 4.00 -12.43
N SER A 486 17.02 3.23 -13.51
CA SER A 486 17.92 3.41 -14.67
C SER A 486 17.20 3.01 -15.96
N PRO A 487 17.49 3.69 -17.09
CA PRO A 487 16.99 3.29 -18.40
C PRO A 487 17.58 1.96 -18.89
N ASN A 488 18.70 1.54 -18.29
CA ASN A 488 19.49 0.38 -18.72
C ASN A 488 19.23 -0.86 -17.84
N LEU A 489 18.46 -0.72 -16.75
CA LEU A 489 18.02 -1.85 -15.93
C LEU A 489 16.83 -2.54 -16.63
N GLY A 490 17.13 -3.52 -17.49
CA GLY A 490 16.12 -4.21 -18.29
C GLY A 490 15.57 -3.35 -19.44
N ARG A 491 14.36 -3.67 -19.91
CA ARG A 491 13.78 -3.05 -21.12
C ARG A 491 12.91 -1.83 -20.79
N ARG A 492 13.24 -0.67 -21.34
CA ARG A 492 12.34 0.50 -21.35
C ARG A 492 11.02 0.14 -22.06
N GLN A 493 9.88 0.57 -21.52
CA GLN A 493 8.58 0.40 -22.18
C GLN A 493 7.77 1.70 -22.15
N ARG A 494 7.36 2.17 -23.35
CA ARG A 494 6.46 3.31 -23.53
C ARG A 494 5.10 3.05 -22.87
N LEU A 495 4.62 4.04 -22.14
CA LEU A 495 3.31 4.07 -21.49
C LEU A 495 2.30 4.91 -22.29
N GLY A 496 2.78 5.80 -23.17
CA GLY A 496 1.98 6.74 -23.97
C GLY A 496 1.95 8.15 -23.40
N ASP A 497 1.50 9.11 -24.20
CA ASP A 497 1.54 10.56 -23.93
C ASP A 497 2.97 11.10 -23.63
N GLY A 498 4.00 10.54 -24.29
CA GLY A 498 5.41 10.91 -24.08
C GLY A 498 6.02 10.43 -22.75
N LEU A 499 5.46 9.37 -22.16
CA LEU A 499 5.96 8.75 -20.93
C LEU A 499 6.46 7.32 -21.17
N GLU A 500 7.55 6.95 -20.51
CA GLU A 500 8.07 5.58 -20.45
C GLU A 500 8.20 5.08 -19.00
N SER A 501 8.30 3.76 -18.85
CA SER A 501 8.62 3.12 -17.58
C SER A 501 10.10 2.79 -17.50
N TRP A 502 10.74 3.22 -16.42
CA TRP A 502 12.09 2.76 -16.04
C TRP A 502 11.98 1.73 -14.93
N ARG A 503 12.86 0.75 -14.96
CA ARG A 503 13.04 -0.21 -13.88
C ARG A 503 14.07 0.30 -12.87
N GLY A 504 14.07 -0.33 -11.71
CA GLY A 504 14.95 -0.03 -10.61
C GLY A 504 14.81 -1.03 -9.48
N PHE A 505 15.45 -0.74 -8.36
CA PHE A 505 15.34 -1.50 -7.13
C PHE A 505 15.11 -0.57 -5.94
N TYR A 506 14.39 -1.07 -4.94
CA TYR A 506 14.35 -0.53 -3.59
C TYR A 506 15.52 -1.07 -2.79
N GLN A 507 16.03 -0.27 -1.86
CA GLN A 507 17.06 -0.66 -0.90
C GLN A 507 16.79 -0.05 0.47
N SER A 508 16.88 -0.85 1.53
CA SER A 508 16.97 -0.36 2.91
C SER A 508 17.68 -1.37 3.81
N ILE A 509 18.53 -0.90 4.72
CA ILE A 509 18.97 -1.74 5.86
C ILE A 509 17.88 -1.77 6.94
N ARG A 510 17.73 -2.92 7.62
CA ARG A 510 16.75 -3.13 8.70
C ARG A 510 17.37 -3.99 9.82
N PRO A 511 17.11 -3.68 11.11
CA PRO A 511 17.43 -4.59 12.20
C PRO A 511 16.44 -5.76 12.23
N THR A 512 16.93 -6.97 12.46
CA THR A 512 16.14 -8.20 12.44
C THR A 512 16.72 -9.24 13.43
N GLN A 513 15.97 -10.30 13.74
CA GLN A 513 16.46 -11.41 14.59
C GLN A 513 17.69 -12.14 14.04
N MET A 514 17.95 -12.06 12.73
CA MET A 514 19.18 -12.57 12.09
C MET A 514 20.34 -11.56 12.08
N GLY A 515 20.23 -10.44 12.80
CA GLY A 515 21.20 -9.33 12.77
C GLY A 515 20.72 -8.20 11.85
N LEU A 516 21.66 -7.46 11.26
CA LEU A 516 21.29 -6.49 10.22
C LEU A 516 20.93 -7.22 8.93
N SER A 517 19.95 -6.67 8.20
CA SER A 517 19.51 -7.22 6.93
C SER A 517 19.29 -6.12 5.90
N LEU A 518 19.88 -6.29 4.72
CA LEU A 518 19.65 -5.45 3.55
C LEU A 518 18.44 -6.00 2.78
N ASN A 519 17.34 -5.24 2.72
CA ASN A 519 16.17 -5.59 1.91
C ASN A 519 16.29 -4.98 0.51
N ILE A 520 16.18 -5.81 -0.53
CA ILE A 520 16.23 -5.40 -1.94
C ILE A 520 14.95 -5.88 -2.67
N ASP A 521 14.25 -4.99 -3.37
CA ASP A 521 13.00 -5.35 -4.09
C ASP A 521 12.85 -4.64 -5.44
N MET A 522 12.50 -5.36 -6.51
CA MET A 522 12.37 -4.75 -7.85
C MET A 522 11.21 -3.75 -7.92
N SER A 523 11.49 -2.58 -8.49
CA SER A 523 10.52 -1.49 -8.64
C SER A 523 10.52 -0.94 -10.07
N SER A 524 9.42 -0.33 -10.49
CA SER A 524 9.36 0.46 -11.73
C SER A 524 8.56 1.73 -11.48
N THR A 525 8.87 2.82 -12.18
CA THR A 525 8.09 4.06 -12.11
C THR A 525 8.14 4.80 -13.44
N ALA A 526 7.23 5.75 -13.64
CA ALA A 526 7.13 6.51 -14.88
C ALA A 526 8.18 7.64 -14.94
N PHE A 527 8.78 7.80 -16.10
CA PHE A 527 9.68 8.88 -16.49
C PHE A 527 9.15 9.54 -17.77
N ILE A 528 9.53 10.79 -18.01
CA ILE A 528 9.20 11.51 -19.25
C ILE A 528 10.22 11.08 -20.31
N GLU A 529 9.75 10.71 -21.51
CA GLU A 529 10.64 10.33 -22.61
C GLU A 529 11.51 11.53 -23.05
N PRO A 530 12.81 11.34 -23.34
CA PRO A 530 13.74 12.41 -23.72
C PRO A 530 13.60 12.87 -25.19
N LEU A 531 12.36 13.16 -25.60
CA LEU A 531 11.97 13.50 -26.98
C LEU A 531 12.20 14.99 -27.30
N PRO A 532 12.34 15.37 -28.59
CA PRO A 532 12.06 16.72 -29.05
C PRO A 532 10.68 17.19 -28.57
N VAL A 533 10.54 18.46 -28.18
CA VAL A 533 9.28 18.94 -27.58
C VAL A 533 8.11 18.90 -28.58
N ILE A 534 8.39 19.08 -29.88
CA ILE A 534 7.43 18.89 -30.97
C ILE A 534 6.83 17.47 -30.97
N GLU A 535 7.68 16.43 -30.91
CA GLU A 535 7.24 15.03 -30.85
C GLU A 535 6.45 14.73 -29.57
N PHE A 536 6.92 15.22 -28.41
CA PHE A 536 6.21 15.07 -27.15
C PHE A 536 4.80 15.68 -27.22
N VAL A 537 4.66 16.86 -27.83
CA VAL A 537 3.36 17.52 -28.01
C VAL A 537 2.48 16.75 -28.99
N ALA A 538 3.02 16.26 -30.11
CA ALA A 538 2.27 15.44 -31.07
C ALA A 538 1.74 14.14 -30.42
N GLN A 539 2.57 13.45 -29.63
CA GLN A 539 2.14 12.29 -28.84
C GLN A 539 1.08 12.65 -27.80
N LEU A 540 1.28 13.72 -27.02
CA LEU A 540 0.34 14.19 -25.99
C LEU A 540 -1.02 14.58 -26.58
N LEU A 541 -1.08 15.11 -27.80
CA LEU A 541 -2.33 15.43 -28.48
C LEU A 541 -2.88 14.26 -29.33
N CYS A 542 -2.10 13.19 -29.51
CA CYS A 542 -2.41 12.05 -30.39
C CYS A 542 -2.75 12.47 -31.83
N ARG A 543 -2.12 13.54 -32.34
CA ARG A 543 -2.30 14.08 -33.69
C ARG A 543 -1.04 14.75 -34.21
N ASP A 544 -0.95 14.91 -35.52
CA ASP A 544 -0.02 15.84 -36.14
C ASP A 544 -0.39 17.29 -35.78
N ILE A 545 0.62 18.10 -35.43
CA ILE A 545 0.49 19.51 -35.02
C ILE A 545 0.98 20.50 -36.08
N SER A 546 1.54 20.01 -37.20
CA SER A 546 1.84 20.82 -38.39
C SER A 546 0.56 21.17 -39.17
N VAL A 547 -0.38 20.22 -39.27
CA VAL A 547 -1.57 20.29 -40.13
C VAL A 547 -2.69 21.19 -39.57
N ARG A 548 -2.75 21.41 -38.25
CA ARG A 548 -3.83 22.20 -37.61
C ARG A 548 -3.32 23.03 -36.42
N PRO A 549 -3.70 24.32 -36.32
CA PRO A 549 -3.41 25.15 -35.15
C PRO A 549 -3.82 24.51 -33.82
N LEU A 550 -3.16 24.93 -32.73
CA LEU A 550 -3.53 24.53 -31.39
C LEU A 550 -4.79 25.27 -30.94
N THR A 551 -5.77 24.55 -30.40
CA THR A 551 -6.89 25.14 -29.66
C THR A 551 -6.44 25.58 -28.27
N ASP A 552 -7.21 26.42 -27.58
CA ASP A 552 -6.93 26.75 -26.18
C ASP A 552 -6.95 25.53 -25.25
N SER A 553 -7.80 24.54 -25.54
CA SER A 553 -7.79 23.25 -24.83
C SER A 553 -6.47 22.50 -25.02
N ASP A 554 -5.93 22.46 -26.25
CA ASP A 554 -4.60 21.90 -26.53
C ASP A 554 -3.51 22.67 -25.77
N ARG A 555 -3.55 24.02 -25.83
CA ARG A 555 -2.59 24.92 -25.18
C ARG A 555 -2.58 24.73 -23.66
N VAL A 556 -3.76 24.60 -23.03
CA VAL A 556 -3.89 24.28 -21.60
C VAL A 556 -3.36 22.87 -21.29
N LYS A 557 -3.66 21.85 -22.12
CA LYS A 557 -3.16 20.49 -21.94
C LYS A 557 -1.63 20.43 -22.00
N ILE A 558 -1.01 21.06 -23.00
CA ILE A 558 0.45 21.14 -23.15
C ILE A 558 1.08 21.91 -21.98
N LYS A 559 0.51 23.07 -21.59
CA LYS A 559 0.97 23.85 -20.44
C LYS A 559 0.92 23.02 -19.15
N LYS A 560 -0.15 22.25 -18.92
CA LYS A 560 -0.29 21.37 -17.75
C LYS A 560 0.69 20.18 -17.77
N ALA A 561 1.05 19.68 -18.95
CA ALA A 561 2.06 18.63 -19.11
C ALA A 561 3.48 19.16 -18.85
N LEU A 562 3.93 20.15 -19.64
CA LEU A 562 5.31 20.64 -19.69
C LEU A 562 5.72 21.56 -18.52
N ARG A 563 4.78 22.20 -17.81
CA ARG A 563 5.12 23.07 -16.67
C ARG A 563 5.94 22.32 -15.63
N GLY A 564 7.12 22.84 -15.33
CA GLY A 564 8.09 22.27 -14.39
C GLY A 564 9.05 21.23 -14.97
N VAL A 565 8.92 20.86 -16.25
CA VAL A 565 9.86 19.97 -16.97
C VAL A 565 11.12 20.75 -17.38
N LYS A 566 12.28 20.07 -17.42
CA LYS A 566 13.53 20.58 -17.96
C LYS A 566 13.70 20.20 -19.43
N VAL A 567 14.21 21.13 -20.23
CA VAL A 567 14.60 20.95 -21.64
C VAL A 567 16.03 21.42 -21.87
N GLU A 568 16.72 20.79 -22.81
CA GLU A 568 18.00 21.23 -23.36
C GLU A 568 17.76 21.89 -24.73
N VAL A 569 18.53 22.95 -25.05
CA VAL A 569 18.46 23.60 -26.37
C VAL A 569 19.28 22.84 -27.41
N THR A 570 18.80 22.81 -28.65
CA THR A 570 19.43 22.10 -29.78
C THR A 570 20.08 23.02 -30.81
N HIS A 571 19.66 24.28 -30.90
CA HIS A 571 20.08 25.27 -31.92
C HIS A 571 21.51 25.83 -31.76
N ARG A 572 22.31 25.33 -30.82
CA ARG A 572 23.66 25.83 -30.51
C ARG A 572 24.76 24.78 -30.66
N GLY A 573 24.58 23.83 -31.58
CA GLY A 573 25.55 22.78 -31.87
C GLY A 573 25.85 21.90 -30.64
N ASN A 574 27.05 22.02 -30.08
CA ASN A 574 27.49 21.27 -28.90
C ASN A 574 26.95 21.85 -27.58
N MET A 575 26.46 23.09 -27.57
CA MET A 575 26.06 23.83 -26.36
C MET A 575 24.64 23.46 -25.88
N ARG A 576 24.51 22.32 -25.20
CA ARG A 576 23.23 21.74 -24.73
C ARG A 576 22.74 22.35 -23.40
N ARG A 577 22.61 23.68 -23.35
CA ARG A 577 22.21 24.43 -22.16
C ARG A 577 20.80 24.04 -21.67
N LYS A 578 20.64 23.84 -20.36
CA LYS A 578 19.44 23.24 -19.75
C LYS A 578 18.57 24.31 -19.08
N TYR A 579 17.26 24.31 -19.38
CA TYR A 579 16.28 25.28 -18.87
C TYR A 579 15.07 24.57 -18.25
N ARG A 580 14.37 25.22 -17.30
CA ARG A 580 13.11 24.72 -16.74
C ARG A 580 11.92 25.53 -17.26
N ILE A 581 10.90 24.83 -17.76
CA ILE A 581 9.68 25.43 -18.33
C ILE A 581 8.80 25.99 -17.21
N SER A 582 8.53 27.29 -17.26
CA SER A 582 7.58 27.98 -16.37
C SER A 582 6.17 28.03 -16.97
N GLY A 583 6.06 28.14 -18.31
CA GLY A 583 4.79 28.27 -19.03
C GLY A 583 4.93 28.17 -20.55
N LEU A 584 3.88 28.60 -21.25
CA LEU A 584 3.79 28.76 -22.71
C LEU A 584 3.32 30.18 -23.00
N THR A 585 3.73 30.75 -24.14
CA THR A 585 3.20 32.04 -24.59
C THR A 585 1.72 31.98 -24.99
N SER A 586 1.08 33.15 -25.03
CA SER A 586 -0.25 33.34 -25.62
C SER A 586 -0.17 33.46 -27.14
N GLN A 587 0.79 34.24 -27.65
CA GLN A 587 1.03 34.47 -29.06
C GLN A 587 1.82 33.32 -29.71
N ALA A 588 1.65 33.19 -31.03
CA ALA A 588 2.45 32.31 -31.88
C ALA A 588 3.88 32.83 -32.06
N THR A 589 4.84 31.94 -32.38
CA THR A 589 6.27 32.27 -32.47
C THR A 589 6.57 33.36 -33.52
N ARG A 590 5.77 33.47 -34.60
CA ARG A 590 5.87 34.56 -35.60
C ARG A 590 5.48 35.95 -35.08
N GLU A 591 4.50 36.02 -34.17
CA GLU A 591 3.95 37.27 -33.62
C GLU A 591 4.71 37.74 -32.37
N LEU A 592 5.38 36.79 -31.70
CA LEU A 592 6.07 37.03 -30.45
C LEU A 592 7.35 37.86 -30.69
N SER A 593 7.36 39.07 -30.15
CA SER A 593 8.51 39.97 -30.13
C SER A 593 9.04 40.19 -28.72
N PHE A 594 10.32 40.58 -28.62
CA PHE A 594 10.98 40.84 -27.35
C PHE A 594 12.13 41.84 -27.51
N PRO A 595 12.50 42.61 -26.46
CA PRO A 595 13.68 43.46 -26.46
C PRO A 595 14.95 42.59 -26.43
N VAL A 596 15.80 42.73 -27.44
CA VAL A 596 17.06 41.98 -27.62
C VAL A 596 18.20 42.58 -26.79
N ASP A 597 18.14 43.88 -26.54
CA ASP A 597 19.09 44.65 -25.73
C ASP A 597 18.37 45.58 -24.73
N ASP A 598 19.14 46.18 -23.82
CA ASP A 598 18.64 47.20 -22.88
C ASP A 598 18.57 48.60 -23.54
N ARG A 599 18.80 48.72 -24.86
CA ARG A 599 18.57 49.96 -25.66
C ARG A 599 17.16 50.02 -26.25
N GLY A 600 16.39 48.93 -26.14
CA GLY A 600 15.01 48.85 -26.63
C GLY A 600 14.86 48.26 -28.04
N THR A 601 15.92 47.65 -28.60
CA THR A 601 15.84 47.02 -29.93
C THR A 601 14.91 45.80 -29.88
N VAL A 602 13.70 45.91 -30.41
CA VAL A 602 12.72 44.82 -30.46
C VAL A 602 12.90 44.01 -31.75
N LYS A 603 12.95 42.68 -31.64
CA LYS A 603 12.87 41.74 -32.79
C LYS A 603 11.82 40.66 -32.53
N THR A 604 11.32 40.03 -33.59
CA THR A 604 10.51 38.80 -33.45
C THR A 604 11.41 37.61 -33.12
N VAL A 605 10.84 36.57 -32.50
CA VAL A 605 11.61 35.34 -32.21
C VAL A 605 12.09 34.67 -33.51
N VAL A 606 11.29 34.68 -34.58
CA VAL A 606 11.69 34.15 -35.90
C VAL A 606 12.90 34.91 -36.46
N GLN A 607 12.83 36.24 -36.48
CA GLN A 607 13.92 37.09 -36.99
C GLN A 607 15.21 36.89 -36.16
N TYR A 608 15.09 36.93 -34.82
CA TYR A 608 16.23 36.73 -33.93
C TYR A 608 16.90 35.37 -34.12
N PHE A 609 16.14 34.28 -34.30
CA PHE A 609 16.72 32.94 -34.49
C PHE A 609 17.40 32.77 -35.85
N LEU A 610 16.83 33.35 -36.89
CA LEU A 610 17.43 33.35 -38.24
C LEU A 610 18.73 34.16 -38.26
N GLU A 611 18.72 35.40 -37.76
CA GLU A 611 19.88 36.30 -37.77
C GLU A 611 21.00 35.85 -36.81
N THR A 612 20.66 35.30 -35.64
CA THR A 612 21.66 35.00 -34.58
C THR A 612 22.23 33.58 -34.68
N TYR A 613 21.48 32.62 -35.23
CA TYR A 613 21.89 31.21 -35.27
C TYR A 613 21.76 30.56 -36.66
N GLY A 614 21.36 31.31 -37.69
CA GLY A 614 21.05 30.75 -39.01
C GLY A 614 19.81 29.82 -39.01
N PHE A 615 19.02 29.83 -37.93
CA PHE A 615 17.98 28.82 -37.72
C PHE A 615 16.62 29.30 -38.23
N ASN A 616 16.21 28.80 -39.41
CA ASN A 616 14.91 29.10 -39.99
C ASN A 616 13.80 28.33 -39.26
N ILE A 617 12.94 29.04 -38.52
CA ILE A 617 11.85 28.44 -37.73
C ILE A 617 10.75 27.90 -38.65
N GLN A 618 10.39 26.62 -38.51
CA GLN A 618 9.36 25.99 -39.34
C GLN A 618 7.98 26.08 -38.68
N HIS A 619 7.89 25.76 -37.39
CA HIS A 619 6.64 25.69 -36.62
C HIS A 619 6.22 27.07 -36.09
N THR A 620 6.25 28.09 -36.96
CA THR A 620 6.03 29.51 -36.61
C THR A 620 4.65 29.80 -36.00
N THR A 621 3.68 28.91 -36.21
CA THR A 621 2.30 28.92 -35.67
C THR A 621 2.21 28.46 -34.21
N LEU A 622 3.20 27.72 -33.69
CA LEU A 622 3.18 27.21 -32.32
C LEU A 622 3.64 28.29 -31.32
N PRO A 623 3.18 28.25 -30.06
CA PRO A 623 3.68 29.13 -29.01
C PRO A 623 5.09 28.73 -28.56
N CYS A 624 5.86 29.70 -28.06
CA CYS A 624 7.14 29.45 -27.43
C CYS A 624 6.98 28.87 -26.01
N LEU A 625 7.97 28.09 -25.60
CA LEU A 625 8.20 27.75 -24.19
C LEU A 625 8.69 29.00 -23.45
N GLN A 626 8.12 29.27 -22.29
CA GLN A 626 8.62 30.29 -21.37
C GLN A 626 9.56 29.62 -20.36
N VAL A 627 10.78 30.15 -20.21
CA VAL A 627 11.80 29.66 -19.28
C VAL A 627 12.50 30.83 -18.57
N GLY A 628 13.27 30.54 -17.51
CA GLY A 628 14.05 31.55 -16.79
C GLY A 628 13.25 32.30 -15.71
N ASN A 629 13.60 33.57 -15.46
CA ASN A 629 12.96 34.42 -14.45
C ASN A 629 11.57 34.89 -14.94
N GLN A 630 10.59 34.98 -14.05
CA GLN A 630 9.26 35.51 -14.38
C GLN A 630 9.29 37.02 -14.74
N GLN A 631 10.31 37.76 -14.27
CA GLN A 631 10.48 39.21 -14.54
C GLN A 631 11.18 39.51 -15.87
N ARG A 632 12.08 38.63 -16.33
CA ARG A 632 12.67 38.65 -17.68
C ARG A 632 12.60 37.21 -18.23
N PRO A 633 11.45 36.79 -18.79
CA PRO A 633 11.27 35.45 -19.32
C PRO A 633 12.03 35.29 -20.65
N ASN A 634 12.74 34.17 -20.79
CA ASN A 634 13.32 33.78 -22.06
C ASN A 634 12.30 32.96 -22.86
N TYR A 635 12.21 33.22 -24.16
CA TYR A 635 11.34 32.51 -25.08
C TYR A 635 12.14 31.51 -25.92
N LEU A 636 11.72 30.25 -25.94
CA LEU A 636 12.35 29.21 -26.75
C LEU A 636 11.29 28.54 -27.66
N PRO A 637 11.47 28.53 -28.99
CA PRO A 637 10.64 27.73 -29.89
C PRO A 637 10.66 26.24 -29.48
N MET A 638 9.53 25.55 -29.61
CA MET A 638 9.43 24.13 -29.21
C MET A 638 10.36 23.22 -30.01
N GLU A 639 10.57 23.53 -31.29
CA GLU A 639 11.45 22.81 -32.21
C GLU A 639 12.94 22.89 -31.87
N VAL A 640 13.40 23.95 -31.19
CA VAL A 640 14.80 24.06 -30.74
C VAL A 640 15.05 23.47 -29.35
N CYS A 641 14.13 22.66 -28.84
CA CYS A 641 14.13 22.11 -27.50
C CYS A 641 13.91 20.59 -27.47
N LYS A 642 14.69 19.88 -26.63
CA LYS A 642 14.54 18.45 -26.33
C LYS A 642 14.36 18.26 -24.82
N ILE A 643 13.54 17.30 -24.41
CA ILE A 643 13.32 16.97 -23.00
C ILE A 643 14.57 16.28 -22.43
N VAL A 644 15.02 16.74 -21.26
CA VAL A 644 16.18 16.14 -20.56
C VAL A 644 15.78 14.78 -19.97
N GLU A 645 16.64 13.78 -20.13
CA GLU A 645 16.43 12.42 -19.62
C GLU A 645 16.43 12.36 -18.06
N GLY A 646 15.94 11.27 -17.48
CA GLY A 646 15.97 11.05 -16.03
C GLY A 646 14.94 11.85 -15.22
N GLN A 647 13.96 12.47 -15.89
CA GLN A 647 12.89 13.22 -15.24
C GLN A 647 11.71 12.32 -14.86
N ARG A 648 11.61 11.97 -13.58
CA ARG A 648 10.47 11.20 -13.04
C ARG A 648 9.15 11.93 -13.27
N TYR A 649 8.15 11.22 -13.78
CA TYR A 649 6.76 11.70 -13.83
C TYR A 649 6.08 11.52 -12.46
N SER A 650 5.69 12.62 -11.82
CA SER A 650 5.09 12.64 -10.48
C SER A 650 3.57 12.80 -10.46
N LYS A 651 2.94 13.02 -11.63
CA LYS A 651 1.49 13.25 -11.77
C LYS A 651 0.76 11.90 -11.91
N ARG A 652 -0.55 11.87 -11.72
CA ARG A 652 -1.38 10.66 -11.88
C ARG A 652 -1.38 10.17 -13.33
N LEU A 653 -1.04 8.89 -13.52
CA LEU A 653 -1.15 8.18 -14.80
C LEU A 653 -2.62 7.91 -15.18
N ASN A 654 -2.91 7.87 -16.48
CA ASN A 654 -4.22 7.47 -17.01
C ASN A 654 -4.40 5.93 -17.02
N GLU A 655 -5.63 5.43 -17.19
CA GLU A 655 -5.90 3.96 -17.14
C GLU A 655 -5.08 3.13 -18.14
N LYS A 656 -4.78 3.69 -19.33
CA LYS A 656 -3.97 3.01 -20.35
C LYS A 656 -2.50 2.92 -19.90
N GLN A 657 -1.95 4.01 -19.38
CA GLN A 657 -0.60 4.08 -18.81
C GLN A 657 -0.44 3.16 -17.59
N ILE A 658 -1.41 3.15 -16.66
CA ILE A 658 -1.42 2.23 -15.51
C ILE A 658 -1.47 0.77 -16.01
N THR A 659 -2.34 0.46 -16.99
CA THR A 659 -2.43 -0.88 -17.57
C THR A 659 -1.14 -1.29 -18.29
N ALA A 660 -0.44 -0.35 -18.94
CA ALA A 660 0.85 -0.59 -19.57
C ALA A 660 1.95 -0.86 -18.51
N LEU A 661 2.03 -0.04 -17.46
CA LEU A 661 2.99 -0.21 -16.36
C LEU A 661 2.78 -1.53 -15.60
N LEU A 662 1.51 -1.88 -15.30
CA LEU A 662 1.15 -3.15 -14.65
C LEU A 662 1.54 -4.38 -15.48
N LYS A 663 1.57 -4.31 -16.82
CA LYS A 663 2.09 -5.40 -17.65
C LYS A 663 3.60 -5.62 -17.46
N VAL A 664 4.36 -4.59 -17.08
CA VAL A 664 5.81 -4.69 -16.81
C VAL A 664 6.07 -5.15 -15.37
N THR A 665 5.30 -4.66 -14.40
CA THR A 665 5.57 -4.88 -12.97
C THR A 665 4.99 -6.17 -12.39
N CYS A 666 4.01 -6.79 -13.04
CA CYS A 666 3.35 -8.02 -12.58
C CYS A 666 4.15 -9.31 -12.84
N GLN A 667 5.43 -9.32 -12.48
CA GLN A 667 6.35 -10.46 -12.67
C GLN A 667 6.06 -11.62 -11.71
N ARG A 668 6.24 -12.86 -12.19
CA ARG A 668 6.08 -14.07 -11.37
C ARG A 668 7.17 -14.17 -10.29
N PRO A 669 6.94 -14.93 -9.20
CA PRO A 669 7.87 -15.02 -8.07
C PRO A 669 9.28 -15.46 -8.47
N GLN A 670 9.40 -16.52 -9.28
CA GLN A 670 10.70 -17.02 -9.76
C GLN A 670 11.47 -16.01 -10.63
N GLU A 671 10.77 -15.30 -11.52
CA GLU A 671 11.35 -14.22 -12.35
C GLU A 671 11.88 -13.11 -11.44
N ARG A 672 11.05 -12.67 -10.49
CA ARG A 672 11.33 -11.54 -9.61
C ARG A 672 12.39 -11.87 -8.55
N GLU A 673 12.51 -13.13 -8.13
CA GLU A 673 13.63 -13.63 -7.31
C GLU A 673 14.95 -13.54 -8.08
N LYS A 674 14.98 -14.05 -9.32
CA LYS A 674 16.16 -13.99 -10.19
C LYS A 674 16.61 -12.55 -10.44
N ASP A 675 15.66 -11.64 -10.68
CA ASP A 675 15.96 -10.22 -10.90
C ASP A 675 16.55 -9.52 -9.66
N ILE A 676 16.11 -9.90 -8.45
CA ILE A 676 16.67 -9.38 -7.19
C ILE A 676 18.11 -9.87 -7.02
N LEU A 677 18.37 -11.17 -7.20
CA LEU A 677 19.72 -11.74 -7.17
C LEU A 677 20.65 -11.08 -8.20
N GLN A 678 20.18 -10.96 -9.46
CA GLN A 678 20.94 -10.27 -10.51
C GLN A 678 21.24 -8.81 -10.17
N THR A 679 20.35 -8.13 -9.44
CA THR A 679 20.58 -6.75 -8.97
C THR A 679 21.65 -6.69 -7.89
N VAL A 680 21.67 -7.64 -6.94
CA VAL A 680 22.70 -7.71 -5.89
C VAL A 680 24.08 -7.96 -6.49
N HIS A 681 24.22 -8.97 -7.36
CA HIS A 681 25.48 -9.25 -8.05
C HIS A 681 25.93 -8.08 -8.96
N HIS A 682 25.01 -7.38 -9.64
CA HIS A 682 25.34 -6.21 -10.47
C HIS A 682 25.76 -4.98 -9.65
N ASN A 683 25.20 -4.79 -8.45
CA ASN A 683 25.64 -3.75 -7.54
C ASN A 683 27.05 -4.04 -6.99
N ALA A 684 27.39 -5.33 -6.81
CA ALA A 684 28.68 -5.83 -6.32
C ALA A 684 29.08 -5.16 -4.99
N TYR A 685 28.24 -5.31 -3.96
CA TYR A 685 28.43 -4.64 -2.67
C TYR A 685 29.76 -4.98 -1.97
N TYR A 686 30.39 -6.11 -2.31
CA TYR A 686 31.74 -6.46 -1.83
C TYR A 686 32.86 -5.61 -2.47
N GLU A 687 32.61 -5.00 -3.63
CA GLU A 687 33.51 -4.04 -4.30
C GLU A 687 33.15 -2.56 -4.00
N ASP A 688 32.07 -2.29 -3.26
CA ASP A 688 31.66 -0.92 -2.96
C ASP A 688 32.70 -0.27 -2.02
N PRO A 689 33.43 0.78 -2.47
CA PRO A 689 34.49 1.37 -1.67
C PRO A 689 33.96 2.05 -0.41
N TYR A 690 32.69 2.45 -0.36
CA TYR A 690 32.05 2.99 0.85
C TYR A 690 31.69 1.87 1.82
N ALA A 691 31.23 0.71 1.34
CA ALA A 691 30.99 -0.46 2.20
C ALA A 691 32.31 -0.98 2.81
N GLN A 692 33.37 -1.10 2.00
CA GLN A 692 34.71 -1.51 2.43
C GLN A 692 35.32 -0.53 3.46
N GLU A 693 35.28 0.77 3.18
CA GLU A 693 35.74 1.83 4.10
C GLU A 693 35.03 1.70 5.47
N PHE A 694 33.72 1.49 5.46
CA PHE A 694 32.90 1.37 6.67
C PHE A 694 32.88 -0.03 7.30
N GLY A 695 33.49 -1.05 6.69
CA GLY A 695 33.54 -2.42 7.23
C GLY A 695 32.23 -3.20 7.09
N ILE A 696 31.31 -2.76 6.24
CA ILE A 696 30.03 -3.43 6.01
C ILE A 696 30.25 -4.58 5.01
N LYS A 697 29.95 -5.82 5.41
CA LYS A 697 29.90 -6.98 4.50
C LYS A 697 28.44 -7.39 4.27
N ILE A 698 28.09 -7.70 3.02
CA ILE A 698 26.74 -8.10 2.59
C ILE A 698 26.83 -9.50 1.98
N ASP A 699 25.97 -10.41 2.43
CA ASP A 699 25.79 -11.73 1.82
C ASP A 699 25.06 -11.60 0.48
N GLU A 700 25.45 -12.38 -0.53
CA GLU A 700 24.78 -12.42 -1.83
C GLU A 700 23.59 -13.40 -1.85
N GLN A 701 23.40 -14.21 -0.80
CA GLN A 701 22.30 -15.17 -0.71
C GLN A 701 21.03 -14.60 -0.06
N LEU A 702 19.88 -15.04 -0.57
CA LEU A 702 18.57 -14.76 0.00
C LEU A 702 18.42 -15.48 1.35
N ALA A 703 18.00 -14.76 2.39
CA ALA A 703 17.76 -15.34 3.71
C ALA A 703 16.76 -16.51 3.62
N SER A 704 17.24 -17.71 4.00
CA SER A 704 16.43 -18.92 4.15
C SER A 704 15.79 -18.93 5.54
N VAL A 705 14.45 -18.92 5.59
CA VAL A 705 13.65 -18.67 6.80
C VAL A 705 12.69 -19.84 7.06
N GLU A 706 12.58 -20.26 8.32
CA GLU A 706 11.55 -21.21 8.75
C GLU A 706 10.20 -20.51 8.81
N ALA A 707 9.22 -21.11 8.14
CA ALA A 707 7.84 -20.65 8.04
C ALA A 707 6.87 -21.79 8.38
N ARG A 708 5.61 -21.44 8.59
CA ARG A 708 4.52 -22.42 8.80
C ARG A 708 3.35 -22.08 7.89
N VAL A 709 2.68 -23.08 7.31
CA VAL A 709 1.42 -22.89 6.57
C VAL A 709 0.27 -23.14 7.53
N LEU A 710 -0.36 -22.06 8.01
CA LEU A 710 -1.51 -22.15 8.89
C LEU A 710 -2.70 -22.81 8.16
N PRO A 711 -3.42 -23.75 8.80
CA PRO A 711 -4.54 -24.42 8.17
C PRO A 711 -5.67 -23.42 7.85
N PRO A 712 -6.40 -23.59 6.73
CA PRO A 712 -7.58 -22.78 6.44
C PRO A 712 -8.71 -23.15 7.41
N PRO A 713 -9.51 -22.17 7.89
CA PRO A 713 -10.64 -22.45 8.76
C PRO A 713 -11.75 -23.18 7.99
N ARG A 714 -12.54 -23.99 8.71
CA ARG A 714 -13.78 -24.55 8.15
C ARG A 714 -14.89 -23.48 8.18
N LEU A 715 -15.55 -23.30 7.05
CA LEU A 715 -16.55 -22.25 6.84
C LEU A 715 -17.96 -22.85 6.79
N LYS A 716 -18.88 -22.28 7.58
CA LYS A 716 -20.29 -22.67 7.63
C LYS A 716 -21.11 -21.91 6.58
N TYR A 717 -22.07 -22.63 6.00
CA TYR A 717 -23.13 -22.19 5.11
C TYR A 717 -24.47 -22.75 5.63
N HIS A 718 -25.60 -22.30 5.07
CA HIS A 718 -26.93 -22.66 5.57
C HIS A 718 -27.28 -24.15 5.33
N ASP A 719 -27.90 -24.81 6.31
CA ASP A 719 -28.11 -26.26 6.30
C ASP A 719 -29.14 -26.78 5.28
N SER A 720 -29.82 -25.89 4.53
CA SER A 720 -30.63 -26.20 3.35
C SER A 720 -29.89 -26.04 2.01
N GLY A 721 -28.57 -25.82 2.06
CA GLY A 721 -27.65 -26.10 0.96
C GLY A 721 -27.32 -27.60 0.86
N ARG A 722 -26.88 -28.05 -0.31
CA ARG A 722 -26.35 -29.42 -0.51
C ARG A 722 -24.99 -29.57 0.16
N GLU A 723 -24.20 -28.49 0.19
CA GLU A 723 -22.92 -28.39 0.89
C GLU A 723 -23.09 -27.37 2.02
N LYS A 724 -23.01 -27.83 3.27
CA LYS A 724 -23.31 -27.04 4.48
C LYS A 724 -22.06 -26.46 5.13
N ASP A 725 -20.94 -27.15 4.98
CA ASP A 725 -19.64 -26.83 5.54
C ASP A 725 -18.61 -26.96 4.41
N VAL A 726 -17.66 -26.04 4.30
CA VAL A 726 -16.58 -26.10 3.30
C VAL A 726 -15.22 -25.86 3.94
N LEU A 727 -14.22 -26.63 3.51
CA LEU A 727 -12.81 -26.37 3.80
C LEU A 727 -12.17 -25.72 2.56
N PRO A 728 -11.76 -24.44 2.60
CA PRO A 728 -11.11 -23.76 1.48
C PRO A 728 -9.85 -24.48 1.02
N ARG A 729 -9.62 -24.54 -0.30
CA ARG A 729 -8.40 -25.10 -0.89
C ARG A 729 -7.56 -23.99 -1.49
N VAL A 730 -6.30 -23.88 -1.08
CA VAL A 730 -5.37 -22.81 -1.53
C VAL A 730 -6.04 -21.43 -1.49
N GLY A 731 -6.58 -21.07 -0.32
CA GLY A 731 -7.25 -19.79 -0.06
C GLY A 731 -8.55 -19.54 -0.85
N GLN A 732 -9.16 -20.56 -1.47
CA GLN A 732 -10.25 -20.41 -2.43
C GLN A 732 -11.39 -21.41 -2.21
N TRP A 733 -12.62 -20.96 -2.47
CA TRP A 733 -13.82 -21.79 -2.56
C TRP A 733 -14.81 -21.14 -3.54
N ASN A 734 -16.07 -21.61 -3.60
CA ASN A 734 -17.12 -21.01 -4.42
C ASN A 734 -18.51 -21.29 -3.82
N MET A 735 -19.53 -20.57 -4.32
CA MET A 735 -20.93 -20.69 -3.87
C MET A 735 -21.72 -21.87 -4.46
N MET A 736 -21.12 -22.73 -5.30
CA MET A 736 -21.85 -23.88 -5.84
C MET A 736 -22.28 -24.81 -4.71
N ASN A 737 -23.49 -25.38 -4.83
CA ASN A 737 -24.15 -26.24 -3.84
C ASN A 737 -24.45 -25.61 -2.45
N LYS A 738 -24.12 -24.32 -2.22
CA LYS A 738 -24.23 -23.64 -0.92
C LYS A 738 -25.32 -22.58 -0.91
N LYS A 739 -25.86 -22.28 0.27
CA LYS A 739 -26.72 -21.13 0.55
C LYS A 739 -26.13 -20.30 1.68
N MET A 740 -26.22 -18.98 1.59
CA MET A 740 -25.67 -18.03 2.56
C MET A 740 -26.28 -18.26 3.96
N VAL A 741 -25.45 -18.20 5.02
CA VAL A 741 -25.85 -18.54 6.41
C VAL A 741 -27.10 -17.78 6.87
N ASN A 742 -27.21 -16.51 6.50
CA ASN A 742 -28.44 -15.72 6.64
C ASN A 742 -28.66 -14.95 5.33
N GLY A 743 -29.67 -15.35 4.57
CA GLY A 743 -30.12 -14.66 3.37
C GLY A 743 -31.05 -13.51 3.72
N GLY A 744 -30.57 -12.28 3.53
CA GLY A 744 -31.37 -11.07 3.75
C GLY A 744 -32.59 -11.00 2.82
N ARG A 745 -33.56 -10.19 3.24
CA ARG A 745 -34.83 -9.99 2.54
C ARG A 745 -34.75 -8.76 1.65
N VAL A 746 -35.15 -8.91 0.39
CA VAL A 746 -35.30 -7.84 -0.60
C VAL A 746 -36.64 -8.06 -1.31
N SER A 747 -37.71 -7.53 -0.72
CA SER A 747 -39.06 -7.64 -1.25
C SER A 747 -39.49 -6.43 -2.08
N HIS A 748 -38.87 -5.26 -1.90
CA HIS A 748 -39.17 -4.02 -2.62
C HIS A 748 -37.89 -3.42 -3.19
N TRP A 749 -37.65 -3.62 -4.48
CA TRP A 749 -36.47 -3.11 -5.17
C TRP A 749 -36.80 -2.53 -6.55
N ALA A 750 -35.93 -1.67 -7.06
CA ALA A 750 -36.05 -1.04 -8.37
C ALA A 750 -34.73 -1.08 -9.15
N CYS A 751 -34.78 -0.83 -10.46
CA CYS A 751 -33.61 -0.65 -11.31
C CYS A 751 -33.66 0.66 -12.10
N ILE A 752 -32.51 1.36 -12.16
CA ILE A 752 -32.27 2.47 -13.09
C ILE A 752 -31.10 2.10 -14.03
N ASN A 753 -31.28 2.34 -15.32
CA ASN A 753 -30.24 2.17 -16.34
C ASN A 753 -29.77 3.53 -16.84
N PHE A 754 -28.50 3.86 -16.63
CA PHE A 754 -27.87 5.07 -17.16
C PHE A 754 -27.03 4.81 -18.43
N SER A 755 -26.98 3.57 -18.93
CA SER A 755 -26.14 3.18 -20.06
C SER A 755 -26.92 3.16 -21.37
N ARG A 756 -26.70 4.18 -22.21
CA ARG A 756 -27.44 4.41 -23.48
C ARG A 756 -27.38 3.26 -24.51
N ASN A 757 -26.45 2.30 -24.35
CA ASN A 757 -26.31 1.12 -25.21
C ASN A 757 -26.98 -0.14 -24.63
N VAL A 758 -27.42 -0.13 -23.37
CA VAL A 758 -28.20 -1.23 -22.77
C VAL A 758 -29.68 -0.95 -23.03
N GLN A 759 -30.32 -1.80 -23.81
CA GLN A 759 -31.76 -1.76 -24.05
C GLN A 759 -32.53 -2.26 -22.81
N ASP A 760 -33.74 -1.76 -22.61
CA ASP A 760 -34.56 -2.06 -21.42
C ASP A 760 -34.82 -3.57 -21.23
N ASN A 761 -34.99 -4.32 -22.33
CA ASN A 761 -35.12 -5.77 -22.26
C ASN A 761 -33.85 -6.46 -21.74
N ALA A 762 -32.66 -6.03 -22.18
CA ALA A 762 -31.39 -6.55 -21.69
C ALA A 762 -31.15 -6.18 -20.20
N ALA A 763 -31.58 -4.98 -19.79
CA ALA A 763 -31.58 -4.58 -18.39
C ALA A 763 -32.54 -5.44 -17.55
N LYS A 764 -33.76 -5.73 -18.05
CA LYS A 764 -34.74 -6.58 -17.38
C LYS A 764 -34.21 -8.00 -17.20
N VAL A 765 -33.74 -8.66 -18.27
CA VAL A 765 -33.19 -10.02 -18.23
C VAL A 765 -32.02 -10.10 -17.24
N PHE A 766 -31.10 -9.14 -17.26
CA PHE A 766 -29.98 -9.11 -16.31
C PHE A 766 -30.44 -8.98 -14.85
N CYS A 767 -31.44 -8.15 -14.56
CA CYS A 767 -31.94 -7.99 -13.20
C CYS A 767 -32.71 -9.24 -12.73
N HIS A 768 -33.47 -9.89 -13.60
CA HIS A 768 -34.15 -11.15 -13.32
C HIS A 768 -33.13 -12.27 -13.01
N GLU A 769 -32.11 -12.47 -13.86
CA GLU A 769 -31.03 -13.45 -13.63
C GLU A 769 -30.25 -13.17 -12.33
N LEU A 770 -30.05 -11.90 -11.97
CA LEU A 770 -29.46 -11.51 -10.69
C LEU A 770 -30.38 -11.81 -9.50
N ALA A 771 -31.69 -11.59 -9.62
CA ALA A 771 -32.69 -11.94 -8.62
C ALA A 771 -32.75 -13.46 -8.37
N ILE A 772 -32.81 -14.25 -9.45
CA ILE A 772 -32.73 -15.71 -9.42
C ILE A 772 -31.41 -16.18 -8.78
N MET A 773 -30.28 -15.55 -9.10
CA MET A 773 -29.00 -15.88 -8.43
C MET A 773 -29.01 -15.58 -6.92
N CYS A 774 -29.68 -14.52 -6.49
CA CYS A 774 -29.86 -14.21 -5.06
C CYS A 774 -30.73 -15.28 -4.37
N GLN A 775 -31.84 -15.70 -5.00
CA GLN A 775 -32.71 -16.78 -4.50
C GLN A 775 -31.97 -18.13 -4.41
N ILE A 776 -31.25 -18.52 -5.46
CA ILE A 776 -30.41 -19.74 -5.48
C ILE A 776 -29.37 -19.71 -4.36
N SER A 777 -28.79 -18.53 -4.10
CA SER A 777 -27.83 -18.32 -3.02
C SER A 777 -28.47 -18.27 -1.62
N GLY A 778 -29.80 -18.38 -1.50
CA GLY A 778 -30.53 -18.46 -0.24
C GLY A 778 -31.16 -17.16 0.28
N MET A 779 -31.18 -16.08 -0.51
CA MET A 779 -31.85 -14.82 -0.14
C MET A 779 -33.36 -14.87 -0.39
N ASN A 780 -34.15 -14.20 0.46
CA ASN A 780 -35.56 -13.93 0.18
C ASN A 780 -35.68 -12.69 -0.73
N PHE A 781 -35.47 -12.89 -2.02
CA PHE A 781 -35.39 -11.84 -3.03
C PHE A 781 -36.57 -11.92 -4.01
N ALA A 782 -37.31 -10.82 -4.21
CA ALA A 782 -38.44 -10.75 -5.15
C ALA A 782 -37.95 -10.81 -6.61
N PRO A 783 -38.51 -11.66 -7.49
CA PRO A 783 -37.95 -11.91 -8.83
C PRO A 783 -38.06 -10.69 -9.78
N GLU A 784 -39.14 -9.90 -9.65
CA GLU A 784 -39.38 -8.70 -10.45
C GLU A 784 -39.31 -7.44 -9.57
N PRO A 785 -38.93 -6.27 -10.13
CA PRO A 785 -38.91 -5.00 -9.41
C PRO A 785 -40.32 -4.46 -9.17
N VAL A 786 -40.48 -3.58 -8.17
CA VAL A 786 -41.79 -2.94 -7.86
C VAL A 786 -42.28 -1.96 -8.94
N LEU A 787 -41.40 -1.59 -9.87
CA LEU A 787 -41.67 -0.67 -10.98
C LEU A 787 -40.81 -1.06 -12.21
N PRO A 788 -41.32 -0.90 -13.46
CA PRO A 788 -40.56 -1.16 -14.68
C PRO A 788 -39.23 -0.40 -14.75
N VAL A 789 -38.18 -0.98 -15.34
CA VAL A 789 -36.82 -0.40 -15.38
C VAL A 789 -36.85 1.04 -15.94
N LEU A 790 -36.27 2.00 -15.20
CA LEU A 790 -36.16 3.37 -15.68
C LEU A 790 -34.85 3.56 -16.45
N SER A 791 -34.91 3.84 -17.75
CA SER A 791 -33.75 4.28 -18.53
C SER A 791 -33.62 5.81 -18.48
N ALA A 792 -32.44 6.28 -18.08
CA ALA A 792 -32.10 7.68 -17.86
C ALA A 792 -30.73 8.03 -18.46
N ARG A 793 -30.37 9.31 -18.52
CA ARG A 793 -29.03 9.74 -18.96
C ARG A 793 -28.12 10.07 -17.77
N PRO A 794 -26.79 9.79 -17.81
CA PRO A 794 -25.88 10.05 -16.68
C PRO A 794 -25.88 11.51 -16.20
N GLU A 795 -26.13 12.46 -17.10
CA GLU A 795 -26.20 13.90 -16.80
C GLU A 795 -27.40 14.29 -15.93
N HIS A 796 -28.35 13.36 -15.72
CA HIS A 796 -29.57 13.55 -14.93
C HIS A 796 -29.65 12.59 -13.72
N VAL A 797 -28.52 12.05 -13.24
CA VAL A 797 -28.45 11.08 -12.12
C VAL A 797 -29.28 11.51 -10.91
N GLU A 798 -29.13 12.74 -10.41
CA GLU A 798 -29.85 13.19 -9.21
C GLU A 798 -31.38 13.22 -9.42
N ARG A 799 -31.84 13.84 -10.52
CA ARG A 799 -33.27 13.92 -10.86
C ARG A 799 -33.87 12.53 -11.02
N ALA A 800 -33.16 11.62 -11.69
CA ALA A 800 -33.61 10.24 -11.90
C ALA A 800 -33.67 9.43 -10.59
N LEU A 801 -32.70 9.61 -9.68
CA LEU A 801 -32.70 8.97 -8.36
C LEU A 801 -33.86 9.48 -7.49
N LYS A 802 -34.02 10.81 -7.37
CA LYS A 802 -35.05 11.43 -6.52
C LYS A 802 -36.45 11.10 -7.02
N ALA A 803 -36.73 11.29 -8.31
CA ALA A 803 -38.01 10.91 -8.90
C ALA A 803 -38.33 9.43 -8.66
N ARG A 804 -37.39 8.52 -9.00
CA ARG A 804 -37.63 7.09 -8.89
C ARG A 804 -37.78 6.57 -7.46
N TYR A 805 -37.18 7.24 -6.48
CA TYR A 805 -37.40 6.94 -5.08
C TYR A 805 -38.84 7.30 -4.67
N HIS A 806 -39.32 8.49 -5.03
CA HIS A 806 -40.72 8.89 -4.78
C HIS A 806 -41.74 8.03 -5.53
N ASP A 807 -41.49 7.69 -6.81
CA ASP A 807 -42.34 6.77 -7.59
C ASP A 807 -42.53 5.44 -6.84
N ALA A 808 -41.45 4.89 -6.28
CA ALA A 808 -41.48 3.62 -5.56
C ALA A 808 -42.22 3.71 -4.22
N MET A 809 -42.04 4.80 -3.46
CA MET A 809 -42.81 5.03 -2.23
C MET A 809 -44.32 5.16 -2.54
N ASN A 810 -44.67 5.86 -3.62
CA ASN A 810 -46.06 6.06 -4.05
C ASN A 810 -46.71 4.77 -4.58
N ALA A 811 -45.96 3.94 -5.30
CA ALA A 811 -46.45 2.66 -5.84
C ALA A 811 -46.47 1.51 -4.80
N SER A 812 -45.85 1.69 -3.63
CA SER A 812 -45.78 0.68 -2.58
C SER A 812 -47.14 0.42 -1.91
N LYS A 813 -47.31 -0.79 -1.34
CA LYS A 813 -48.49 -1.17 -0.55
C LYS A 813 -48.04 -1.82 0.77
N PRO A 814 -48.34 -1.22 1.94
CA PRO A 814 -48.95 0.11 2.13
C PRO A 814 -48.07 1.24 1.53
N PRO A 815 -48.66 2.38 1.12
CA PRO A 815 -47.92 3.52 0.59
C PRO A 815 -46.88 4.07 1.57
N GLY A 816 -45.84 4.72 1.05
CA GLY A 816 -44.77 5.31 1.86
C GLY A 816 -43.71 4.31 2.34
N LYS A 817 -43.78 3.04 1.95
CA LYS A 817 -42.74 2.06 2.29
C LYS A 817 -41.48 2.28 1.44
N GLU A 818 -40.32 2.35 2.10
CA GLU A 818 -39.02 2.53 1.46
C GLU A 818 -38.60 1.32 0.59
N LEU A 819 -37.64 1.55 -0.31
CA LEU A 819 -36.99 0.52 -1.11
C LEU A 819 -35.88 -0.19 -0.31
N ASP A 820 -35.94 -1.53 -0.27
CA ASP A 820 -34.90 -2.39 0.31
C ASP A 820 -33.58 -2.31 -0.49
N LEU A 821 -33.66 -2.08 -1.81
CA LEU A 821 -32.51 -2.06 -2.72
C LEU A 821 -32.77 -1.25 -4.01
N LEU A 822 -31.76 -0.51 -4.46
CA LEU A 822 -31.67 0.01 -5.83
C LEU A 822 -30.55 -0.68 -6.61
N ILE A 823 -30.90 -1.38 -7.69
CA ILE A 823 -29.94 -1.84 -8.71
C ILE A 823 -29.71 -0.70 -9.70
N VAL A 824 -28.45 -0.50 -10.12
CA VAL A 824 -28.10 0.55 -11.08
C VAL A 824 -27.17 0.02 -12.16
N ILE A 825 -27.54 0.17 -13.43
CA ILE A 825 -26.67 -0.12 -14.57
C ILE A 825 -25.96 1.15 -15.01
N LEU A 826 -24.63 1.10 -15.08
CA LEU A 826 -23.77 2.24 -15.45
C LEU A 826 -22.83 1.86 -16.61
N PRO A 827 -22.51 2.80 -17.53
CA PRO A 827 -21.47 2.59 -18.53
C PRO A 827 -20.08 2.46 -17.88
N ASP A 828 -19.78 3.35 -16.94
CA ASP A 828 -18.54 3.50 -16.18
C ASP A 828 -18.82 3.70 -14.67
N ASN A 829 -17.83 4.11 -13.87
CA ASN A 829 -17.95 4.20 -12.42
C ASN A 829 -18.15 5.65 -11.93
N ASN A 830 -19.41 6.08 -11.83
CA ASN A 830 -19.78 7.39 -11.30
C ASN A 830 -19.91 7.38 -9.75
N GLY A 831 -19.37 8.41 -9.09
CA GLY A 831 -19.37 8.60 -7.63
C GLY A 831 -20.61 9.29 -7.06
N ASP A 832 -21.19 10.29 -7.75
CA ASP A 832 -22.22 11.18 -7.19
C ASP A 832 -23.49 10.43 -6.76
N LEU A 833 -23.83 9.38 -7.53
CA LEU A 833 -24.92 8.47 -7.22
C LEU A 833 -24.79 7.85 -5.82
N LYS A 834 -23.56 7.60 -5.34
CA LYS A 834 -23.33 7.05 -4.01
C LYS A 834 -23.55 8.08 -2.91
N ARG A 835 -23.13 9.34 -3.10
CA ARG A 835 -23.46 10.45 -2.20
C ARG A 835 -24.98 10.57 -2.05
N ILE A 836 -25.69 10.80 -3.14
CA ILE A 836 -27.15 11.03 -3.15
C ILE A 836 -27.90 9.85 -2.52
N CYS A 837 -27.57 8.60 -2.89
CA CYS A 837 -28.19 7.42 -2.29
C CYS A 837 -27.97 7.35 -0.77
N GLU A 838 -26.73 7.53 -0.30
CA GLU A 838 -26.33 7.10 1.05
C GLU A 838 -26.40 8.24 2.09
N THR A 839 -26.40 9.50 1.66
CA THR A 839 -26.50 10.69 2.53
C THR A 839 -27.83 11.44 2.39
N GLU A 840 -28.45 11.49 1.21
CA GLU A 840 -29.72 12.22 1.01
C GLU A 840 -30.95 11.31 1.10
N LEU A 841 -30.95 10.15 0.42
CA LEU A 841 -32.12 9.28 0.29
C LEU A 841 -32.18 8.11 1.29
N GLY A 842 -31.04 7.66 1.84
CA GLY A 842 -30.96 6.46 2.69
C GLY A 842 -31.09 5.14 1.93
N LEU A 843 -30.87 5.18 0.62
CA LEU A 843 -31.14 4.10 -0.31
C LEU A 843 -29.93 3.17 -0.48
N VAL A 844 -30.05 1.93 0.00
CA VAL A 844 -29.05 0.89 -0.24
C VAL A 844 -28.96 0.59 -1.74
N SER A 845 -27.78 0.77 -2.35
CA SER A 845 -27.63 0.61 -3.81
C SER A 845 -26.46 -0.27 -4.26
N GLN A 846 -26.68 -0.99 -5.38
CA GLN A 846 -25.72 -1.89 -6.01
C GLN A 846 -25.56 -1.59 -7.50
N CYS A 847 -24.42 -0.97 -7.84
CA CYS A 847 -24.08 -0.60 -9.21
C CYS A 847 -23.46 -1.78 -9.98
N CYS A 848 -23.81 -1.92 -11.25
CA CYS A 848 -23.31 -2.94 -12.17
C CYS A 848 -22.85 -2.28 -13.48
N LEU A 849 -21.64 -2.59 -13.93
CA LEU A 849 -21.11 -2.02 -15.17
C LEU A 849 -21.67 -2.77 -16.39
N THR A 850 -22.03 -2.03 -17.43
CA THR A 850 -22.58 -2.50 -18.72
C THR A 850 -21.89 -3.73 -19.32
N LYS A 851 -20.55 -3.80 -19.25
CA LYS A 851 -19.76 -4.97 -19.70
C LYS A 851 -20.11 -6.29 -19.00
N HIS A 852 -20.73 -6.23 -17.81
CA HIS A 852 -21.20 -7.41 -17.07
C HIS A 852 -22.69 -7.68 -17.30
N VAL A 853 -23.48 -6.69 -17.73
CA VAL A 853 -24.85 -6.88 -18.22
C VAL A 853 -24.82 -7.75 -19.47
N PHE A 854 -24.01 -7.39 -20.47
CA PHE A 854 -23.87 -8.17 -21.71
C PHE A 854 -23.19 -9.54 -21.52
N LYS A 855 -22.25 -9.68 -20.57
CA LYS A 855 -21.52 -10.94 -20.36
C LYS A 855 -22.22 -11.92 -19.40
N MET A 856 -23.03 -11.41 -18.47
CA MET A 856 -23.92 -12.14 -17.55
C MET A 856 -23.36 -13.44 -16.93
N SER A 857 -22.06 -13.51 -16.65
CA SER A 857 -21.43 -14.74 -16.19
C SER A 857 -21.89 -15.11 -14.76
N LYS A 858 -22.32 -16.35 -14.53
CA LYS A 858 -22.84 -16.83 -13.22
C LYS A 858 -21.93 -16.49 -12.03
N GLN A 859 -20.60 -16.58 -12.19
CA GLN A 859 -19.62 -16.20 -11.16
C GLN A 859 -19.64 -14.69 -10.81
N TYR A 860 -19.95 -13.81 -11.77
CA TYR A 860 -20.16 -12.39 -11.49
C TYR A 860 -21.46 -12.17 -10.72
N LEU A 861 -22.57 -12.78 -11.17
CA LEU A 861 -23.86 -12.67 -10.49
C LEU A 861 -23.78 -13.16 -9.03
N ALA A 862 -23.12 -14.29 -8.77
CA ALA A 862 -22.88 -14.80 -7.41
C ALA A 862 -22.05 -13.82 -6.55
N ASN A 863 -21.01 -13.19 -7.13
CA ASN A 863 -20.21 -12.18 -6.42
C ASN A 863 -20.99 -10.87 -6.17
N VAL A 864 -21.98 -10.54 -7.01
CA VAL A 864 -22.90 -9.42 -6.77
C VAL A 864 -23.92 -9.79 -5.69
N ALA A 865 -24.49 -11.00 -5.71
CA ALA A 865 -25.38 -11.49 -4.66
C ALA A 865 -24.72 -11.45 -3.27
N LEU A 866 -23.45 -11.87 -3.16
CA LEU A 866 -22.66 -11.76 -1.91
C LEU A 866 -22.57 -10.32 -1.40
N LYS A 867 -22.44 -9.34 -2.30
CA LYS A 867 -22.41 -7.90 -1.97
C LYS A 867 -23.78 -7.35 -1.59
N ILE A 868 -24.85 -7.82 -2.24
CA ILE A 868 -26.22 -7.41 -1.92
C ILE A 868 -26.59 -7.93 -0.52
N ASN A 869 -26.33 -9.20 -0.23
CA ASN A 869 -26.75 -9.84 1.02
C ASN A 869 -26.28 -9.08 2.28
N VAL A 870 -24.99 -8.75 2.39
CA VAL A 870 -24.46 -7.99 3.54
C VAL A 870 -24.86 -6.51 3.57
N LYS A 871 -25.25 -5.95 2.42
CA LYS A 871 -25.83 -4.60 2.34
C LYS A 871 -27.27 -4.54 2.83
N VAL A 872 -27.99 -5.66 2.84
CA VAL A 872 -29.33 -5.78 3.41
C VAL A 872 -29.32 -6.57 4.73
N GLY A 873 -28.19 -6.56 5.44
CA GLY A 873 -28.04 -7.10 6.80
C GLY A 873 -27.91 -8.63 6.92
N GLY A 874 -27.80 -9.36 5.81
CA GLY A 874 -27.56 -10.81 5.80
C GLY A 874 -26.13 -11.20 6.20
N ARG A 875 -25.85 -12.52 6.25
CA ARG A 875 -24.51 -13.11 6.51
C ARG A 875 -24.18 -14.16 5.46
N ASN A 876 -23.04 -14.00 4.80
CA ASN A 876 -22.64 -14.88 3.69
C ASN A 876 -22.12 -16.24 4.17
N THR A 877 -21.19 -16.22 5.12
CA THR A 877 -20.56 -17.40 5.74
C THR A 877 -20.10 -17.04 7.16
N VAL A 878 -19.87 -18.04 8.00
CA VAL A 878 -19.40 -17.91 9.39
C VAL A 878 -18.29 -18.93 9.64
N LEU A 879 -17.33 -18.65 10.53
CA LEU A 879 -16.34 -19.66 10.95
C LEU A 879 -17.01 -20.75 11.80
N VAL A 880 -16.82 -22.03 11.46
CA VAL A 880 -17.39 -23.16 12.25
C VAL A 880 -16.93 -23.10 13.71
N ASP A 881 -15.68 -22.70 13.93
CA ASP A 881 -15.10 -22.59 15.27
C ASP A 881 -15.65 -21.41 16.08
N ALA A 882 -16.22 -20.38 15.43
CA ALA A 882 -16.91 -19.29 16.12
C ALA A 882 -18.26 -19.76 16.69
N LEU A 883 -19.03 -20.50 15.89
CA LEU A 883 -20.29 -21.13 16.31
C LEU A 883 -20.06 -22.13 17.46
N ALA A 884 -18.98 -22.89 17.39
CA ALA A 884 -18.58 -23.83 18.43
C ALA A 884 -17.84 -23.19 19.63
N ARG A 885 -17.72 -21.85 19.69
CA ARG A 885 -16.97 -21.08 20.71
C ARG A 885 -15.52 -21.56 20.95
N ARG A 886 -14.87 -22.09 19.93
CA ARG A 886 -13.48 -22.60 19.96
C ARG A 886 -12.43 -21.56 19.53
N ILE A 887 -12.82 -20.32 19.22
CA ILE A 887 -11.86 -19.22 18.96
C ILE A 887 -11.48 -18.58 20.31
N ARG A 888 -10.28 -18.93 20.76
CA ARG A 888 -9.62 -18.41 21.98
C ARG A 888 -9.56 -16.88 21.99
N LEU A 889 -9.68 -16.30 23.19
CA LEU A 889 -9.68 -14.87 23.48
C LEU A 889 -10.76 -14.03 22.73
N VAL A 890 -11.68 -14.67 21.99
CA VAL A 890 -12.66 -14.01 21.13
C VAL A 890 -14.09 -14.49 21.36
N THR A 891 -14.28 -15.80 21.55
CA THR A 891 -15.62 -16.42 21.68
C THR A 891 -15.92 -17.01 23.05
N ASP A 892 -14.98 -16.91 24.00
CA ASP A 892 -15.18 -17.26 25.42
C ASP A 892 -15.95 -16.17 26.20
N ARG A 893 -15.86 -14.91 25.78
CA ARG A 893 -16.61 -13.76 26.32
C ARG A 893 -16.82 -12.68 25.24
N PRO A 894 -17.79 -11.75 25.40
CA PRO A 894 -18.06 -10.69 24.43
C PRO A 894 -16.79 -9.93 24.03
N THR A 895 -16.40 -10.05 22.77
CA THR A 895 -15.20 -9.43 22.21
C THR A 895 -15.57 -8.64 20.96
N ILE A 896 -15.11 -7.40 20.86
CA ILE A 896 -15.32 -6.54 19.69
C ILE A 896 -14.01 -6.41 18.90
N ILE A 897 -14.08 -6.60 17.59
CA ILE A 897 -12.94 -6.45 16.67
C ILE A 897 -13.14 -5.20 15.83
N PHE A 898 -12.24 -4.24 15.99
CA PHE A 898 -12.16 -3.00 15.24
C PHE A 898 -11.19 -3.10 14.06
N GLY A 899 -11.43 -2.28 13.05
CA GLY A 899 -10.50 -2.00 11.96
C GLY A 899 -10.45 -0.52 11.66
N ALA A 900 -9.27 0.02 11.35
CA ALA A 900 -9.07 1.44 11.10
C ALA A 900 -8.10 1.70 9.94
N ASP A 901 -8.37 2.73 9.14
CA ASP A 901 -7.55 3.20 8.00
C ASP A 901 -7.61 4.73 7.88
N VAL A 902 -6.55 5.32 7.33
CA VAL A 902 -6.52 6.72 6.90
C VAL A 902 -6.09 6.83 5.45
N THR A 903 -7.03 7.27 4.61
CA THR A 903 -6.78 7.52 3.19
C THR A 903 -6.47 9.00 2.98
N HIS A 904 -5.20 9.33 2.71
CA HIS A 904 -4.75 10.66 2.26
C HIS A 904 -5.20 11.01 0.82
N PRO A 905 -5.20 12.30 0.43
CA PRO A 905 -5.40 12.73 -0.96
C PRO A 905 -4.17 12.47 -1.85
N HIS A 906 -4.34 12.59 -3.17
CA HIS A 906 -3.26 12.31 -4.12
C HIS A 906 -2.09 13.31 -4.01
N PRO A 907 -0.86 12.94 -4.41
CA PRO A 907 0.26 13.88 -4.49
C PRO A 907 -0.03 15.03 -5.47
N GLY A 908 0.01 16.27 -4.97
CA GLY A 908 -0.34 17.49 -5.72
C GLY A 908 -1.79 17.96 -5.57
N GLU A 909 -2.62 17.26 -4.77
CA GLU A 909 -3.88 17.78 -4.23
C GLU A 909 -3.60 18.37 -2.83
N ASP A 910 -3.10 19.61 -2.78
CA ASP A 910 -2.51 20.19 -1.56
C ASP A 910 -3.56 20.76 -0.57
N SER A 911 -4.83 20.85 -0.97
CA SER A 911 -5.94 21.38 -0.13
C SER A 911 -6.84 20.29 0.47
N SER A 912 -6.96 19.14 -0.19
CA SER A 912 -7.96 18.13 0.19
C SER A 912 -7.66 17.52 1.58
N PRO A 913 -8.66 17.31 2.44
CA PRO A 913 -8.48 16.70 3.76
C PRO A 913 -8.03 15.23 3.65
N SER A 914 -7.48 14.66 4.72
CA SER A 914 -7.42 13.20 4.90
C SER A 914 -8.81 12.67 5.29
N ILE A 915 -9.12 11.41 4.98
CA ILE A 915 -10.33 10.75 5.48
C ILE A 915 -9.90 9.56 6.33
N ALA A 916 -10.35 9.56 7.59
CA ALA A 916 -10.24 8.42 8.47
C ALA A 916 -11.53 7.59 8.43
N ALA A 917 -11.40 6.28 8.61
CA ALA A 917 -12.52 5.38 8.80
C ALA A 917 -12.23 4.35 9.88
N VAL A 918 -13.25 4.04 10.67
CA VAL A 918 -13.21 2.98 11.69
C VAL A 918 -14.44 2.11 11.54
N VAL A 919 -14.22 0.79 11.54
CA VAL A 919 -15.27 -0.24 11.55
C VAL A 919 -15.18 -1.05 12.83
N ALA A 920 -16.29 -1.66 13.24
CA ALA A 920 -16.30 -2.63 14.33
C ALA A 920 -17.30 -3.77 14.06
N SER A 921 -16.94 -4.99 14.45
CA SER A 921 -17.82 -6.16 14.44
C SER A 921 -19.12 -5.88 15.19
N GLN A 922 -20.26 -6.39 14.73
CA GLN A 922 -21.60 -6.14 15.32
C GLN A 922 -22.36 -7.42 15.68
N ASP A 923 -21.82 -8.60 15.39
CA ASP A 923 -22.32 -9.90 15.84
C ASP A 923 -21.24 -10.66 16.63
N TRP A 924 -21.63 -11.25 17.75
CA TRP A 924 -20.79 -12.08 18.61
C TRP A 924 -21.62 -13.31 19.01
N PRO A 925 -21.08 -14.54 18.95
CA PRO A 925 -19.67 -14.89 18.70
C PRO A 925 -19.20 -14.88 17.23
N GLU A 926 -20.08 -14.67 16.23
CA GLU A 926 -19.76 -14.99 14.83
C GLU A 926 -18.83 -14.00 14.10
N ILE A 927 -18.85 -12.70 14.43
CA ILE A 927 -17.90 -11.66 13.99
C ILE A 927 -17.79 -11.56 12.45
N THR A 928 -18.94 -11.40 11.79
CA THR A 928 -19.08 -11.32 10.33
C THR A 928 -19.71 -10.01 9.83
N LYS A 929 -20.55 -9.37 10.64
CA LYS A 929 -21.18 -8.07 10.35
C LYS A 929 -20.33 -6.94 10.92
N TYR A 930 -20.17 -5.86 10.17
CA TYR A 930 -19.39 -4.70 10.62
C TYR A 930 -20.13 -3.38 10.35
N ALA A 931 -20.32 -2.56 11.39
CA ALA A 931 -20.70 -1.15 11.21
C ALA A 931 -19.46 -0.34 10.85
N GLY A 932 -19.63 0.81 10.19
CA GLY A 932 -18.51 1.66 9.75
C GLY A 932 -18.83 3.14 9.82
N LEU A 933 -17.91 3.89 10.43
CA LEU A 933 -17.95 5.34 10.57
C LEU A 933 -16.77 5.98 9.83
N VAL A 934 -16.95 7.22 9.39
CA VAL A 934 -16.01 7.97 8.55
C VAL A 934 -15.98 9.42 8.98
N SER A 935 -14.82 10.06 8.94
CA SER A 935 -14.66 11.48 9.28
C SER A 935 -13.53 12.11 8.46
N ALA A 936 -13.66 13.41 8.17
CA ALA A 936 -12.64 14.19 7.48
C ALA A 936 -11.72 14.86 8.51
N GLN A 937 -10.42 14.80 8.28
CA GLN A 937 -9.40 15.42 9.14
C GLN A 937 -8.35 16.16 8.30
N ALA A 938 -7.46 16.91 8.95
CA ALA A 938 -6.54 17.83 8.28
C ALA A 938 -5.69 17.16 7.17
N HIS A 939 -5.23 17.96 6.21
CA HIS A 939 -4.43 17.48 5.08
C HIS A 939 -3.21 16.69 5.55
N ARG A 940 -3.09 15.42 5.12
CA ARG A 940 -2.03 14.47 5.50
C ARG A 940 -1.90 14.16 7.00
N GLN A 941 -2.89 14.54 7.82
CA GLN A 941 -2.98 14.06 9.19
C GLN A 941 -3.19 12.54 9.20
N GLU A 942 -2.30 11.81 9.89
CA GLU A 942 -2.35 10.35 10.04
C GLU A 942 -3.07 9.90 11.32
N LEU A 943 -2.90 10.59 12.45
CA LEU A 943 -3.60 10.25 13.71
C LEU A 943 -5.11 10.45 13.55
N ILE A 944 -5.94 9.45 13.86
CA ILE A 944 -7.40 9.55 13.70
C ILE A 944 -8.00 10.46 14.78
N GLN A 945 -8.28 11.71 14.42
CA GLN A 945 -8.72 12.75 15.38
C GLN A 945 -10.10 12.47 16.00
N ASP A 946 -10.97 11.75 15.29
CA ASP A 946 -12.37 11.54 15.66
C ASP A 946 -12.62 10.16 16.31
N LEU A 947 -11.58 9.49 16.83
CA LEU A 947 -11.76 8.25 17.62
C LEU A 947 -12.57 8.51 18.90
N PHE A 948 -12.18 9.58 19.60
CA PHE A 948 -12.88 10.13 20.75
C PHE A 948 -12.75 11.66 20.72
N LYS A 949 -13.86 12.35 20.98
CA LYS A 949 -13.91 13.81 21.04
C LYS A 949 -14.81 14.28 22.19
N VAL A 950 -14.50 15.47 22.69
CA VAL A 950 -15.28 16.19 23.68
C VAL A 950 -15.61 17.56 23.10
N TRP A 951 -16.86 18.01 23.22
CA TRP A 951 -17.28 19.35 22.84
C TRP A 951 -18.30 19.88 23.84
N GLN A 952 -18.51 21.20 23.87
CA GLN A 952 -19.64 21.76 24.59
C GLN A 952 -20.83 21.91 23.65
N ASP A 953 -21.94 21.30 24.05
CA ASP A 953 -23.25 21.42 23.45
C ASP A 953 -24.05 22.50 24.21
N PRO A 954 -24.65 23.50 23.53
CA PRO A 954 -25.36 24.60 24.20
C PRO A 954 -26.55 24.19 25.07
N GLN A 955 -27.06 22.96 24.95
CA GLN A 955 -28.19 22.45 25.72
C GLN A 955 -27.80 21.31 26.67
N ARG A 956 -26.82 20.48 26.28
CA ARG A 956 -26.38 19.28 27.03
C ARG A 956 -25.08 19.47 27.81
N GLY A 957 -24.43 20.63 27.73
CA GLY A 957 -23.17 20.90 28.41
C GLY A 957 -22.00 20.14 27.79
N THR A 958 -21.11 19.55 28.59
CA THR A 958 -19.95 18.83 28.06
C THR A 958 -20.35 17.45 27.53
N VAL A 959 -20.39 17.29 26.21
CA VAL A 959 -20.76 16.05 25.52
C VAL A 959 -19.53 15.30 25.03
N THR A 960 -19.55 13.98 25.18
CA THR A 960 -18.49 13.06 24.76
C THR A 960 -18.98 12.15 23.63
N GLY A 961 -18.13 11.92 22.63
CA GLY A 961 -18.47 11.10 21.45
C GLY A 961 -17.23 10.70 20.65
N GLY A 962 -17.43 10.43 19.35
CA GLY A 962 -16.37 9.92 18.46
C GLY A 962 -16.58 8.44 18.11
N MET A 963 -15.85 7.97 17.11
CA MET A 963 -16.12 6.69 16.44
C MET A 963 -16.11 5.48 17.37
N ILE A 964 -15.22 5.44 18.38
CA ILE A 964 -15.15 4.31 19.31
C ILE A 964 -16.41 4.26 20.19
N LYS A 965 -16.84 5.39 20.75
CA LYS A 965 -18.03 5.46 21.62
C LYS A 965 -19.29 4.99 20.88
N GLU A 966 -19.50 5.52 19.67
CA GLU A 966 -20.63 5.15 18.81
C GLU A 966 -20.64 3.66 18.42
N LEU A 967 -19.49 3.09 18.07
CA LEU A 967 -19.38 1.68 17.70
C LEU A 967 -19.55 0.73 18.90
N LEU A 968 -19.15 1.14 20.11
CA LEU A 968 -19.44 0.41 21.35
C LEU A 968 -20.93 0.42 21.71
N ILE A 969 -21.60 1.58 21.58
CA ILE A 969 -23.07 1.69 21.74
C ILE A 969 -23.78 0.82 20.69
N SER A 970 -23.32 0.86 19.43
CA SER A 970 -23.88 0.03 18.35
C SER A 970 -23.72 -1.47 18.64
N PHE A 971 -22.57 -1.92 19.14
CA PHE A 971 -22.35 -3.32 19.55
C PHE A 971 -23.31 -3.75 20.66
N LYS A 972 -23.49 -2.93 21.70
CA LYS A 972 -24.44 -3.21 22.80
C LYS A 972 -25.88 -3.29 22.29
N ARG A 973 -26.27 -2.40 21.36
CA ARG A 973 -27.58 -2.43 20.70
C ARG A 973 -27.79 -3.65 19.79
N ALA A 974 -26.73 -4.12 19.13
CA ALA A 974 -26.80 -5.24 18.17
C ALA A 974 -26.71 -6.63 18.81
N THR A 975 -26.02 -6.76 19.96
CA THR A 975 -25.74 -8.06 20.61
C THR A 975 -26.41 -8.22 21.99
N GLY A 976 -26.93 -7.14 22.58
CA GLY A 976 -27.32 -7.07 23.99
C GLY A 976 -26.14 -7.06 24.98
N GLN A 977 -24.92 -7.32 24.52
CA GLN A 977 -23.72 -7.51 25.34
C GLN A 977 -22.81 -6.27 25.33
N LYS A 978 -22.12 -6.04 26.44
CA LYS A 978 -21.06 -5.03 26.54
C LYS A 978 -19.71 -5.73 26.24
N PRO A 979 -18.83 -5.18 25.38
CA PRO A 979 -17.54 -5.80 25.12
C PRO A 979 -16.70 -5.93 26.40
N GLN A 980 -16.13 -7.11 26.60
CA GLN A 980 -15.19 -7.41 27.68
C GLN A 980 -13.73 -7.49 27.19
N ARG A 981 -13.51 -7.39 25.86
CA ARG A 981 -12.21 -7.24 25.21
C ARG A 981 -12.33 -6.42 23.94
N ILE A 982 -11.25 -5.71 23.59
CA ILE A 982 -11.09 -4.97 22.33
C ILE A 982 -9.87 -5.50 21.57
N ILE A 983 -10.05 -5.83 20.29
CA ILE A 983 -8.95 -6.08 19.35
C ILE A 983 -9.03 -5.00 18.27
N PHE A 984 -7.93 -4.29 18.01
CA PHE A 984 -7.89 -3.13 17.12
C PHE A 984 -6.83 -3.30 16.03
N TYR A 985 -7.26 -3.44 14.76
CA TYR A 985 -6.37 -3.56 13.60
C TYR A 985 -6.25 -2.24 12.83
N ARG A 986 -5.04 -1.69 12.70
CA ARG A 986 -4.78 -0.36 12.12
C ARG A 986 -3.93 -0.45 10.84
N ASP A 987 -4.50 -0.21 9.66
CA ASP A 987 -3.75 -0.12 8.39
C ASP A 987 -3.06 1.26 8.26
N GLY A 988 -2.15 1.39 7.29
CA GLY A 988 -1.59 2.66 6.80
C GLY A 988 -0.33 3.16 7.50
N VAL A 989 -0.17 2.88 8.79
CA VAL A 989 0.83 3.52 9.68
C VAL A 989 2.27 3.08 9.37
N SER A 990 3.21 4.05 9.37
CA SER A 990 4.64 3.79 9.22
C SER A 990 5.36 3.57 10.56
N GLU A 991 6.49 2.86 10.54
CA GLU A 991 7.24 2.42 11.74
C GLU A 991 7.65 3.62 12.64
N GLY A 992 8.10 4.72 12.03
CA GLY A 992 8.46 5.95 12.76
C GLY A 992 7.28 6.66 13.45
N GLN A 993 6.04 6.26 13.16
CA GLN A 993 4.81 6.81 13.75
C GLN A 993 4.18 5.89 14.81
N PHE A 994 4.70 4.66 15.02
CA PHE A 994 4.08 3.66 15.90
C PHE A 994 3.81 4.20 17.32
N TYR A 995 4.80 4.83 17.95
CA TYR A 995 4.63 5.41 19.29
C TYR A 995 3.56 6.52 19.32
N GLN A 996 3.54 7.40 18.31
CA GLN A 996 2.60 8.52 18.26
C GLN A 996 1.16 8.04 18.02
N VAL A 997 0.99 7.06 17.14
CA VAL A 997 -0.30 6.39 16.89
C VAL A 997 -0.77 5.65 18.13
N LEU A 998 0.08 4.83 18.76
CA LEU A 998 -0.32 4.07 19.95
C LEU A 998 -0.75 5.01 21.08
N LEU A 999 0.08 6.00 21.43
CA LEU A 999 -0.21 6.94 22.52
C LEU A 999 -1.54 7.67 22.31
N PHE A 1000 -1.80 8.17 21.09
CA PHE A 1000 -2.99 8.95 20.79
C PHE A 1000 -4.25 8.07 20.61
N GLU A 1001 -4.15 6.98 19.86
CA GLU A 1001 -5.30 6.16 19.49
C GLU A 1001 -5.73 5.20 20.62
N LEU A 1002 -4.80 4.72 21.47
CA LEU A 1002 -5.14 3.93 22.67
C LEU A 1002 -5.78 4.80 23.77
N ASP A 1003 -5.26 6.01 24.01
CA ASP A 1003 -5.86 6.98 24.93
C ASP A 1003 -7.29 7.35 24.50
N ALA A 1004 -7.52 7.57 23.19
CA ALA A 1004 -8.86 7.79 22.66
C ALA A 1004 -9.80 6.58 22.89
N ILE A 1005 -9.32 5.34 22.71
CA ILE A 1005 -10.09 4.12 23.03
C ILE A 1005 -10.44 4.06 24.53
N ARG A 1006 -9.47 4.35 25.41
CA ARG A 1006 -9.65 4.38 26.87
C ARG A 1006 -10.69 5.41 27.30
N LYS A 1007 -10.57 6.65 26.81
CA LYS A 1007 -11.50 7.74 27.09
C LYS A 1007 -12.91 7.43 26.56
N ALA A 1008 -13.03 6.83 25.38
CA ALA A 1008 -14.32 6.39 24.86
C ALA A 1008 -15.00 5.35 25.76
N CYS A 1009 -14.25 4.37 26.31
CA CYS A 1009 -14.81 3.39 27.25
C CYS A 1009 -15.24 4.06 28.58
N ALA A 1010 -14.35 4.83 29.21
CA ALA A 1010 -14.65 5.53 30.45
C ALA A 1010 -15.79 6.57 30.32
N SER A 1011 -16.04 7.09 29.11
CA SER A 1011 -17.14 8.03 28.83
C SER A 1011 -18.54 7.40 28.72
N LEU A 1012 -18.63 6.07 28.70
CA LEU A 1012 -19.90 5.34 28.74
C LEU A 1012 -20.27 4.98 30.18
N GLU A 1013 -19.26 4.63 30.98
CA GLU A 1013 -19.42 4.13 32.35
C GLU A 1013 -18.11 4.32 33.13
N PRO A 1014 -18.16 4.88 34.36
CA PRO A 1014 -16.99 4.96 35.23
C PRO A 1014 -16.37 3.58 35.45
N ASN A 1015 -15.04 3.49 35.36
CA ASN A 1015 -14.24 2.26 35.48
C ASN A 1015 -14.37 1.23 34.34
N TYR A 1016 -15.16 1.46 33.28
CA TYR A 1016 -15.18 0.56 32.12
C TYR A 1016 -13.86 0.62 31.34
N GLN A 1017 -12.98 -0.35 31.59
CA GLN A 1017 -11.66 -0.49 30.97
C GLN A 1017 -11.44 -1.93 30.45
N PRO A 1018 -11.99 -2.29 29.28
CA PRO A 1018 -11.79 -3.62 28.71
C PRO A 1018 -10.33 -3.77 28.23
N PRO A 1019 -9.69 -4.95 28.39
CA PRO A 1019 -8.34 -5.17 27.90
C PRO A 1019 -8.24 -5.06 26.36
N VAL A 1020 -7.19 -4.37 25.91
CA VAL A 1020 -6.96 -3.99 24.50
C VAL A 1020 -5.78 -4.75 23.91
N THR A 1021 -5.94 -5.22 22.68
CA THR A 1021 -4.84 -5.65 21.79
C THR A 1021 -4.81 -4.71 20.58
N PHE A 1022 -3.70 -3.99 20.37
CA PHE A 1022 -3.52 -3.02 19.28
C PHE A 1022 -2.49 -3.55 18.29
N VAL A 1023 -2.91 -3.79 17.04
CA VAL A 1023 -2.11 -4.41 15.98
C VAL A 1023 -2.07 -3.50 14.75
N VAL A 1024 -0.90 -3.00 14.41
CA VAL A 1024 -0.68 -2.32 13.13
C VAL A 1024 -0.56 -3.35 12.01
N VAL A 1025 -1.19 -3.06 10.87
CA VAL A 1025 -1.20 -3.86 9.65
C VAL A 1025 -0.49 -3.06 8.56
N GLN A 1026 0.53 -3.65 7.93
CA GLN A 1026 1.29 -3.02 6.86
C GLN A 1026 1.29 -3.94 5.62
N LYS A 1027 0.53 -3.55 4.59
CA LYS A 1027 0.58 -4.21 3.26
C LYS A 1027 1.61 -3.57 2.31
N ARG A 1028 2.13 -2.39 2.66
CA ARG A 1028 2.92 -1.50 1.77
C ARG A 1028 4.42 -1.48 2.11
N HIS A 1029 5.03 -2.65 2.22
CA HIS A 1029 6.48 -2.84 2.44
C HIS A 1029 7.17 -3.56 1.26
N HIS A 1030 8.49 -3.70 1.36
CA HIS A 1030 9.34 -4.31 0.33
C HIS A 1030 9.71 -5.78 0.56
N THR A 1031 9.50 -6.32 1.76
CA THR A 1031 9.61 -7.76 2.05
C THR A 1031 8.73 -8.62 1.12
N ARG A 1032 9.33 -9.65 0.53
CA ARG A 1032 8.74 -10.70 -0.32
C ARG A 1032 9.20 -12.05 0.20
N LEU A 1033 8.38 -13.06 -0.02
CA LEU A 1033 8.67 -14.45 0.33
C LEU A 1033 8.47 -15.31 -0.92
N PHE A 1034 9.45 -16.18 -1.18
CA PHE A 1034 9.48 -17.11 -2.30
C PHE A 1034 9.55 -18.54 -1.76
N ALA A 1035 8.98 -19.52 -2.47
CA ALA A 1035 9.15 -20.92 -2.09
C ALA A 1035 10.62 -21.32 -2.21
N ASN A 1036 11.12 -22.18 -1.29
CA ASN A 1036 12.49 -22.66 -1.36
C ASN A 1036 12.79 -23.33 -2.72
N ASN A 1037 11.85 -24.13 -3.22
CA ASN A 1037 11.87 -24.76 -4.54
C ASN A 1037 10.58 -24.45 -5.33
N HIS A 1038 10.66 -23.61 -6.36
CA HIS A 1038 9.52 -23.25 -7.23
C HIS A 1038 8.91 -24.45 -7.99
N ASN A 1039 9.63 -25.57 -8.09
CA ASN A 1039 9.17 -26.77 -8.80
C ASN A 1039 8.32 -27.71 -7.93
N ASP A 1040 8.35 -27.59 -6.60
CA ASP A 1040 7.51 -28.42 -5.73
C ASP A 1040 6.11 -27.82 -5.58
N GLN A 1041 5.17 -28.36 -6.37
CA GLN A 1041 3.76 -27.97 -6.41
C GLN A 1041 3.02 -28.13 -5.07
N ARG A 1042 3.62 -28.78 -4.06
CA ARG A 1042 3.08 -28.86 -2.70
C ARG A 1042 3.43 -27.64 -1.85
N THR A 1043 4.34 -26.78 -2.32
CA THR A 1043 4.83 -25.58 -1.60
C THR A 1043 4.44 -24.25 -2.26
N VAL A 1044 3.88 -24.32 -3.48
CA VAL A 1044 3.44 -23.14 -4.26
C VAL A 1044 1.97 -23.22 -4.68
N ASP A 1045 1.36 -22.07 -4.90
CA ASP A 1045 0.09 -21.97 -5.61
C ASP A 1045 0.27 -21.97 -7.15
N ARG A 1046 -0.86 -21.89 -7.87
CA ARG A 1046 -0.92 -21.92 -9.34
C ARG A 1046 -0.15 -20.80 -10.06
N SER A 1047 0.27 -19.75 -9.34
CA SER A 1047 1.07 -18.64 -9.87
C SER A 1047 2.57 -18.76 -9.56
N GLY A 1048 2.97 -19.77 -8.78
CA GLY A 1048 4.33 -19.92 -8.24
C GLY A 1048 4.57 -19.15 -6.93
N ASN A 1049 3.51 -18.62 -6.29
CA ASN A 1049 3.63 -17.93 -5.00
C ASN A 1049 3.58 -18.93 -3.84
N ILE A 1050 4.16 -18.54 -2.69
CA ILE A 1050 3.99 -19.26 -1.42
C ILE A 1050 2.51 -19.49 -1.06
N LEU A 1051 2.22 -20.57 -0.34
CA LEU A 1051 0.84 -20.97 -0.05
C LEU A 1051 0.07 -19.97 0.84
N PRO A 1052 -1.26 -19.85 0.67
CA PRO A 1052 -2.12 -19.08 1.56
C PRO A 1052 -2.10 -19.67 2.98
N GLY A 1053 -1.85 -18.82 3.97
CA GLY A 1053 -1.63 -19.22 5.36
C GLY A 1053 -0.16 -19.29 5.76
N THR A 1054 0.79 -19.11 4.83
CA THR A 1054 2.23 -19.03 5.15
C THR A 1054 2.49 -17.85 6.10
N VAL A 1055 2.95 -18.15 7.31
CA VAL A 1055 3.38 -17.19 8.33
C VAL A 1055 4.89 -17.30 8.56
N VAL A 1056 5.54 -16.15 8.77
CA VAL A 1056 6.93 -16.00 9.19
C VAL A 1056 6.97 -15.07 10.39
N ASP A 1057 7.38 -15.59 11.53
CA ASP A 1057 7.63 -14.87 12.79
C ASP A 1057 9.09 -15.02 13.27
N SER A 1058 9.98 -15.42 12.34
CA SER A 1058 11.40 -15.74 12.58
C SER A 1058 12.35 -14.97 11.64
N LYS A 1059 13.63 -14.87 12.05
CA LYS A 1059 14.80 -14.31 11.33
C LYS A 1059 14.66 -12.88 10.82
N ILE A 1060 13.80 -12.63 9.83
CA ILE A 1060 13.58 -11.33 9.17
C ILE A 1060 12.65 -10.39 9.94
N CYS A 1061 12.02 -10.91 11.00
CA CYS A 1061 11.16 -10.18 11.94
C CYS A 1061 12.00 -9.37 12.95
N HIS A 1062 11.33 -8.50 13.71
CA HIS A 1062 11.96 -7.60 14.67
C HIS A 1062 12.71 -8.36 15.80
N PRO A 1063 13.88 -7.90 16.27
CA PRO A 1063 14.68 -8.64 17.27
C PRO A 1063 13.93 -9.07 18.53
N THR A 1064 13.03 -8.22 19.05
CA THR A 1064 12.42 -8.37 20.39
C THR A 1064 10.89 -8.24 20.42
N GLU A 1065 10.36 -7.25 19.71
CA GLU A 1065 8.93 -6.91 19.65
C GLU A 1065 8.09 -8.00 18.94
N PHE A 1066 6.78 -7.98 19.16
CA PHE A 1066 5.86 -8.99 18.64
C PHE A 1066 5.34 -8.63 17.22
N ASP A 1067 6.11 -8.98 16.20
CA ASP A 1067 5.73 -8.86 14.78
C ASP A 1067 5.71 -10.20 14.01
N PHE A 1068 4.95 -10.27 12.91
CA PHE A 1068 4.96 -11.40 11.98
C PHE A 1068 4.49 -11.02 10.57
N TYR A 1069 5.01 -11.71 9.56
CA TYR A 1069 4.50 -11.63 8.18
C TYR A 1069 3.52 -12.78 7.92
N LEU A 1070 2.35 -12.49 7.34
CA LEU A 1070 1.35 -13.49 6.97
C LEU A 1070 0.90 -13.31 5.52
N CYS A 1071 1.13 -14.33 4.69
CA CYS A 1071 0.58 -14.44 3.34
C CYS A 1071 -0.74 -15.22 3.37
N SER A 1072 -1.81 -14.61 3.89
CA SER A 1072 -3.14 -15.22 4.04
C SER A 1072 -3.86 -15.58 2.71
N HIS A 1073 -3.32 -15.21 1.54
CA HIS A 1073 -4.04 -15.18 0.27
C HIS A 1073 -3.26 -15.84 -0.88
N ALA A 1074 -3.98 -16.33 -1.89
CA ALA A 1074 -3.39 -16.91 -3.10
C ALA A 1074 -3.04 -15.82 -4.12
N GLY A 1075 -1.85 -15.93 -4.71
CA GLY A 1075 -1.40 -15.16 -5.85
C GLY A 1075 -2.29 -15.43 -7.07
N ILE A 1076 -2.83 -14.36 -7.65
CA ILE A 1076 -3.58 -14.41 -8.91
C ILE A 1076 -2.68 -13.97 -10.07
N GLN A 1077 -1.82 -12.98 -9.81
CA GLN A 1077 -0.93 -12.35 -10.78
C GLN A 1077 0.23 -11.70 -10.02
N GLY A 1078 1.43 -11.72 -10.60
CA GLY A 1078 2.62 -11.14 -10.02
C GLY A 1078 3.17 -11.91 -8.82
N THR A 1079 3.97 -11.23 -8.00
CA THR A 1079 4.50 -11.76 -6.73
C THR A 1079 3.65 -11.24 -5.57
N SER A 1080 3.16 -12.15 -4.73
CA SER A 1080 2.36 -11.88 -3.54
C SER A 1080 3.13 -11.00 -2.56
N ARG A 1081 2.39 -10.15 -1.84
CA ARG A 1081 2.92 -9.40 -0.70
C ARG A 1081 2.28 -9.99 0.56
N PRO A 1082 3.02 -10.69 1.44
CA PRO A 1082 2.50 -10.96 2.77
C PRO A 1082 2.15 -9.62 3.43
N ALA A 1083 1.18 -9.60 4.34
CA ALA A 1083 0.97 -8.45 5.20
C ALA A 1083 1.81 -8.61 6.46
N HIS A 1084 2.50 -7.54 6.85
CA HIS A 1084 3.23 -7.44 8.11
C HIS A 1084 2.26 -6.99 9.20
N TYR A 1085 2.23 -7.71 10.32
CA TYR A 1085 1.42 -7.41 11.49
C TYR A 1085 2.38 -7.15 12.65
N HIS A 1086 2.21 -6.02 13.34
CA HIS A 1086 3.05 -5.63 14.47
C HIS A 1086 2.17 -5.25 15.65
N VAL A 1087 2.31 -5.95 16.78
CA VAL A 1087 1.52 -5.73 17.99
C VAL A 1087 2.18 -4.64 18.83
N LEU A 1088 1.52 -3.47 18.93
CA LEU A 1088 2.04 -2.33 19.69
C LEU A 1088 1.59 -2.34 21.16
N TRP A 1089 0.51 -3.07 21.46
CA TRP A 1089 -0.03 -3.22 22.82
C TRP A 1089 -0.82 -4.51 22.94
N ASP A 1090 -0.69 -5.25 24.04
CA ASP A 1090 -1.53 -6.41 24.30
C ASP A 1090 -1.72 -6.72 25.79
N GLU A 1091 -2.92 -6.43 26.29
CA GLU A 1091 -3.37 -6.82 27.64
C GLU A 1091 -4.13 -8.16 27.65
N ASN A 1092 -4.58 -8.64 26.49
CA ASN A 1092 -5.29 -9.91 26.38
C ASN A 1092 -4.32 -11.12 26.40
N LYS A 1093 -3.02 -10.86 26.26
CA LYS A 1093 -1.92 -11.83 26.40
C LYS A 1093 -2.05 -12.99 25.41
N PHE A 1094 -2.26 -12.63 24.14
CA PHE A 1094 -2.27 -13.57 23.03
C PHE A 1094 -0.94 -14.31 22.93
N THR A 1095 -1.00 -15.64 22.80
CA THR A 1095 0.14 -16.39 22.25
C THR A 1095 0.31 -16.08 20.76
N ALA A 1096 1.52 -16.31 20.23
CA ALA A 1096 1.81 -16.18 18.81
C ALA A 1096 0.83 -16.97 17.94
N ASP A 1097 0.55 -18.23 18.30
CA ASP A 1097 -0.40 -19.08 17.55
C ASP A 1097 -1.85 -18.58 17.63
N GLU A 1098 -2.33 -18.13 18.79
CA GLU A 1098 -3.71 -17.61 18.92
C GLU A 1098 -3.93 -16.38 18.02
N LEU A 1099 -3.00 -15.41 18.02
CA LEU A 1099 -3.14 -14.20 17.20
C LEU A 1099 -2.90 -14.47 15.71
N GLN A 1100 -1.86 -15.24 15.35
CA GLN A 1100 -1.59 -15.59 13.94
C GLN A 1100 -2.75 -16.39 13.33
N THR A 1101 -3.29 -17.37 14.06
CA THR A 1101 -4.43 -18.19 13.61
C THR A 1101 -5.71 -17.36 13.54
N LEU A 1102 -5.98 -16.49 14.52
CA LEU A 1102 -7.12 -15.56 14.46
C LEU A 1102 -7.04 -14.66 13.23
N THR A 1103 -5.87 -14.05 12.99
CA THR A 1103 -5.64 -13.13 11.87
C THR A 1103 -5.83 -13.84 10.53
N ASN A 1104 -5.27 -15.04 10.36
CA ASN A 1104 -5.46 -15.87 9.18
C ASN A 1104 -6.92 -16.28 9.00
N ASN A 1105 -7.59 -16.77 10.03
CA ASN A 1105 -8.97 -17.25 9.95
C ASN A 1105 -9.95 -16.12 9.60
N LEU A 1106 -9.75 -14.93 10.16
CA LEU A 1106 -10.50 -13.74 9.81
C LEU A 1106 -10.35 -13.40 8.31
N CYS A 1107 -9.20 -13.59 7.66
CA CYS A 1107 -9.05 -13.35 6.22
C CYS A 1107 -10.03 -14.14 5.32
N TYR A 1108 -10.68 -15.20 5.83
CA TYR A 1108 -11.70 -15.97 5.12
C TYR A 1108 -13.14 -15.45 5.32
N THR A 1109 -13.40 -14.48 6.23
CA THR A 1109 -14.74 -13.90 6.47
C THR A 1109 -15.04 -12.65 5.63
N TYR A 1110 -14.18 -12.29 4.68
CA TYR A 1110 -14.38 -11.11 3.83
C TYR A 1110 -15.57 -11.28 2.88
N ALA A 1111 -16.65 -10.55 3.16
CA ALA A 1111 -17.97 -10.79 2.58
C ALA A 1111 -18.05 -10.71 1.05
N ARG A 1112 -17.13 -10.00 0.37
CA ARG A 1112 -17.25 -9.64 -1.05
C ARG A 1112 -16.79 -10.72 -2.04
N CYS A 1113 -16.18 -11.81 -1.59
CA CYS A 1113 -15.79 -12.93 -2.46
C CYS A 1113 -15.56 -14.23 -1.68
N THR A 1114 -15.55 -15.37 -2.39
CA THR A 1114 -15.24 -16.70 -1.86
C THR A 1114 -13.73 -17.00 -1.91
N ARG A 1115 -12.94 -16.07 -1.37
CA ARG A 1115 -11.47 -16.15 -1.32
C ARG A 1115 -10.95 -15.55 -0.02
N SER A 1116 -9.85 -16.09 0.49
CA SER A 1116 -9.08 -15.43 1.55
C SER A 1116 -8.42 -14.16 1.00
N VAL A 1117 -8.49 -13.08 1.76
CA VAL A 1117 -7.91 -11.77 1.41
C VAL A 1117 -6.56 -11.52 2.07
N SER A 1118 -5.76 -10.65 1.46
CA SER A 1118 -4.36 -10.37 1.82
C SER A 1118 -4.14 -9.63 3.14
N ILE A 1119 -5.20 -9.07 3.73
CA ILE A 1119 -5.19 -8.36 5.01
C ILE A 1119 -6.46 -8.74 5.77
N VAL A 1120 -6.41 -8.67 7.09
CA VAL A 1120 -7.54 -8.97 7.98
C VAL A 1120 -8.78 -8.10 7.61
N PRO A 1121 -10.00 -8.65 7.51
CA PRO A 1121 -11.13 -7.90 6.95
C PRO A 1121 -11.54 -6.61 7.66
N PRO A 1122 -11.40 -6.43 9.00
CA PRO A 1122 -11.65 -5.15 9.65
C PRO A 1122 -10.85 -4.01 9.00
N ALA A 1123 -9.54 -4.20 8.79
CA ALA A 1123 -8.67 -3.23 8.11
C ALA A 1123 -9.12 -3.01 6.64
N TYR A 1124 -9.46 -4.09 5.94
CA TYR A 1124 -9.99 -4.01 4.56
C TYR A 1124 -11.30 -3.20 4.49
N TYR A 1125 -12.22 -3.43 5.43
CA TYR A 1125 -13.50 -2.73 5.52
C TYR A 1125 -13.33 -1.26 5.88
N ALA A 1126 -12.39 -0.90 6.76
CA ALA A 1126 -12.03 0.49 7.04
C ALA A 1126 -11.52 1.20 5.77
N HIS A 1127 -10.56 0.63 5.05
CA HIS A 1127 -10.09 1.17 3.77
C HIS A 1127 -11.22 1.28 2.73
N LEU A 1128 -12.19 0.36 2.71
CA LEU A 1128 -13.37 0.48 1.84
C LEU A 1128 -14.32 1.60 2.26
N ALA A 1129 -14.47 1.86 3.56
CA ALA A 1129 -15.27 2.96 4.08
C ALA A 1129 -14.60 4.33 3.84
N ALA A 1130 -13.29 4.47 4.08
CA ALA A 1130 -12.52 5.67 3.76
C ALA A 1130 -12.56 5.98 2.25
N PHE A 1131 -12.34 4.96 1.40
CA PHE A 1131 -12.46 5.11 -0.05
C PHE A 1131 -13.89 5.40 -0.52
N ARG A 1132 -14.93 4.91 0.18
CA ARG A 1132 -16.32 5.29 -0.11
C ARG A 1132 -16.58 6.75 0.23
N ALA A 1133 -16.13 7.21 1.40
CA ALA A 1133 -16.33 8.57 1.87
C ALA A 1133 -15.65 9.65 0.99
N ARG A 1134 -14.60 9.28 0.23
CA ARG A 1134 -14.05 10.14 -0.83
C ARG A 1134 -15.06 10.55 -1.90
N PHE A 1135 -16.11 9.75 -2.15
CA PHE A 1135 -17.21 10.11 -3.07
C PHE A 1135 -18.32 10.94 -2.42
N TYR A 1136 -18.26 11.19 -1.11
CA TYR A 1136 -19.21 12.08 -0.41
C TYR A 1136 -18.70 13.52 -0.34
N MET A 1137 -17.42 13.73 -0.61
CA MET A 1137 -16.88 15.05 -0.90
C MET A 1137 -17.45 15.56 -2.22
N GLU A 1138 -18.00 16.77 -2.21
CA GLU A 1138 -18.23 17.52 -3.44
C GLU A 1138 -16.87 17.80 -4.11
N PRO A 1139 -16.76 17.72 -5.45
CA PRO A 1139 -15.59 18.21 -6.14
C PRO A 1139 -15.55 19.74 -6.01
N ASP A 1140 -14.58 20.26 -5.26
CA ASP A 1140 -14.35 21.71 -5.18
C ASP A 1140 -14.31 22.31 -6.59
N THR A 1141 -15.15 23.30 -6.86
CA THR A 1141 -15.23 24.00 -8.16
C THR A 1141 -14.05 24.96 -8.31
N SER A 1142 -12.84 24.38 -8.41
CA SER A 1142 -11.55 25.08 -8.47
C SER A 1142 -11.27 25.76 -9.82
N ASP A 1143 -12.29 26.37 -10.41
CA ASP A 1143 -12.23 27.32 -11.53
C ASP A 1143 -13.43 28.29 -11.39
N SER A 1144 -13.36 29.17 -10.40
CA SER A 1144 -14.24 30.33 -10.26
C SER A 1144 -13.46 31.58 -9.86
N GLY A 1145 -12.33 31.80 -10.56
CA GLY A 1145 -11.77 33.14 -10.77
C GLY A 1145 -12.64 33.96 -11.73
N SER A 1146 -13.95 34.01 -11.49
CA SER A 1146 -14.94 34.62 -12.36
C SER A 1146 -14.91 36.14 -12.19
N VAL A 1147 -14.43 36.82 -13.23
CA VAL A 1147 -14.27 38.28 -13.25
C VAL A 1147 -15.61 39.00 -13.23
N ALA A 1148 -15.95 39.62 -12.09
CA ALA A 1148 -16.94 40.69 -12.04
C ALA A 1148 -16.28 42.02 -12.44
N SER A 1149 -16.70 42.60 -13.56
CA SER A 1149 -16.06 43.78 -14.17
C SER A 1149 -16.95 45.02 -14.14
N GLY A 1150 -16.50 46.09 -13.47
CA GLY A 1150 -17.11 47.43 -13.48
C GLY A 1150 -17.60 47.89 -12.10
N ALA A 1151 -17.35 49.13 -11.66
CA ALA A 1151 -16.59 50.20 -12.30
C ALA A 1151 -16.09 51.29 -11.31
N ARG A 1152 -15.21 52.17 -11.82
CA ARG A 1152 -14.76 53.49 -11.28
C ARG A 1152 -13.78 53.54 -10.08
N GLY A 1153 -12.54 53.92 -10.40
CA GLY A 1153 -11.89 55.08 -9.76
C GLY A 1153 -10.75 54.85 -8.76
N GLY A 1154 -9.50 55.13 -9.14
CA GLY A 1154 -8.36 55.32 -8.23
C GLY A 1154 -7.01 54.81 -8.76
N PRO A 1155 -5.92 55.61 -8.74
CA PRO A 1155 -4.57 55.17 -9.12
C PRO A 1155 -3.85 54.41 -7.97
N PRO A 1156 -2.91 53.50 -8.27
CA PRO A 1156 -2.28 52.66 -7.25
C PRO A 1156 -1.04 53.29 -6.60
N GLN A 1157 -0.90 53.14 -5.28
CA GLN A 1157 0.40 53.19 -4.59
C GLN A 1157 0.81 51.77 -4.15
N GLY A 1158 2.11 51.47 -4.20
CA GLY A 1158 2.64 50.12 -4.00
C GLY A 1158 3.12 49.83 -2.57
N GLY A 1159 2.85 48.62 -2.09
CA GLY A 1159 3.44 48.05 -0.88
C GLY A 1159 3.90 46.60 -1.12
N PRO A 1160 5.00 46.13 -0.51
CA PRO A 1160 5.54 44.80 -0.76
C PRO A 1160 4.63 43.70 -0.18
N ARG A 1161 4.39 42.64 -0.97
CA ARG A 1161 3.59 41.48 -0.55
C ARG A 1161 4.33 40.66 0.51
N SER A 1162 3.92 40.79 1.78
CA SER A 1162 4.27 39.82 2.82
C SER A 1162 3.73 38.44 2.49
N SER A 1163 4.48 37.38 2.80
CA SER A 1163 4.03 36.00 2.67
C SER A 1163 3.02 35.65 3.75
N THR A 1164 1.75 35.50 3.37
CA THR A 1164 0.70 35.06 4.30
C THR A 1164 0.98 33.63 4.78
N ARG A 1165 1.00 33.45 6.11
CA ARG A 1165 0.96 32.13 6.74
C ARG A 1165 -0.34 31.42 6.35
N PHE A 1166 -0.28 30.10 6.14
CA PHE A 1166 -1.49 29.28 6.05
C PHE A 1166 -2.20 29.28 7.42
N GLY A 1167 -3.32 29.99 7.52
CA GLY A 1167 -4.25 29.81 8.63
C GLY A 1167 -5.00 28.48 8.49
N ASN A 1168 -5.53 27.96 9.60
CA ASN A 1168 -6.35 26.74 9.59
C ASN A 1168 -7.60 26.94 8.73
N VAL A 1169 -7.59 26.40 7.51
CA VAL A 1169 -8.81 26.20 6.73
C VAL A 1169 -9.64 25.15 7.46
N ALA A 1170 -10.83 25.53 7.94
CA ALA A 1170 -11.71 24.61 8.66
C ALA A 1170 -12.06 23.42 7.77
N VAL A 1171 -11.78 22.20 8.25
CA VAL A 1171 -12.06 20.97 7.49
C VAL A 1171 -13.58 20.81 7.40
N ARG A 1172 -14.13 20.95 6.18
CA ARG A 1172 -15.56 20.75 5.92
C ARG A 1172 -15.95 19.32 6.35
N PRO A 1173 -16.95 19.14 7.24
CA PRO A 1173 -17.36 17.82 7.68
C PRO A 1173 -17.98 17.03 6.51
N LEU A 1174 -17.85 15.70 6.57
CA LEU A 1174 -18.51 14.82 5.60
C LEU A 1174 -20.03 14.88 5.79
N PRO A 1175 -20.84 14.80 4.71
CA PRO A 1175 -22.29 14.68 4.84
C PRO A 1175 -22.70 13.47 5.68
N ALA A 1176 -23.66 13.65 6.58
CA ALA A 1176 -24.10 12.58 7.46
C ALA A 1176 -24.79 11.45 6.68
N LEU A 1177 -24.36 10.21 6.93
CA LEU A 1177 -25.05 9.02 6.46
C LEU A 1177 -26.41 8.85 7.16
N LYS A 1178 -27.41 8.38 6.43
CA LYS A 1178 -28.72 8.04 6.99
C LYS A 1178 -28.65 6.81 7.90
N GLU A 1179 -29.53 6.75 8.91
CA GLU A 1179 -29.52 5.71 9.96
C GLU A 1179 -29.75 4.29 9.43
N ASN A 1180 -30.59 4.11 8.41
CA ASN A 1180 -30.78 2.83 7.74
C ASN A 1180 -29.50 2.35 7.02
N VAL A 1181 -28.74 3.26 6.41
CA VAL A 1181 -27.46 2.97 5.71
C VAL A 1181 -26.30 2.71 6.68
N LYS A 1182 -26.19 3.48 7.78
CA LYS A 1182 -25.13 3.32 8.80
C LYS A 1182 -25.05 1.92 9.41
N ARG A 1183 -26.21 1.25 9.53
CA ARG A 1183 -26.37 -0.05 10.22
C ARG A 1183 -26.03 -1.27 9.34
N VAL A 1184 -25.69 -1.06 8.07
CA VAL A 1184 -25.37 -2.12 7.10
C VAL A 1184 -23.98 -1.91 6.48
N MET A 1185 -23.46 -2.94 5.80
CA MET A 1185 -22.13 -2.89 5.17
C MET A 1185 -22.17 -2.15 3.81
N PHE A 1186 -22.65 -0.90 3.81
CA PHE A 1186 -22.89 -0.08 2.62
C PHE A 1186 -21.65 0.08 1.72
N TYR A 1187 -20.46 0.10 2.33
CA TYR A 1187 -19.15 0.23 1.69
C TYR A 1187 -18.76 -1.01 0.84
N CYS A 1188 -19.45 -2.15 0.96
CA CYS A 1188 -19.12 -3.39 0.25
C CYS A 1188 -19.39 -3.41 -1.26
#